data_AF-A0A9W9J3U2-F1
#
_entry.id   AF-A0A9W9J3U2-F1
#
_cell.length_a   1.000
_cell.length_b   1.000
_cell.length_c   1.000
_cell.angle_alpha   90.00
_cell.angle_beta   90.00
_cell.angle_gamma   90.00
#
_symmetry.space_group_name_H-M   'P 1'
#
loop_
_entity.id
_entity.type
_entity.pdbx_description
1 polymer ?
#
loop_
_entity_poly.entity_id
_entity_poly.type
_entity_poly.pdbx_seq_one_letter_code
_entity_poly.pdbx_strand_id
1 'polypeptide(L)'
;MKLSNPSEVPVYTISGSDSARPLPEWLARRRKRSLKNDPEYANRVELLQDFEFEEASHCIRVSEDGEWVMSTGTYKPQIHTHYLPQLSLSWARHTSSLNTTFILLSSDYTKSLHLQSDRSLEFHTPSGCHYTTRLPRYGRDLVYDRQSTEVLVPAVGVNQDGMGEVYRLNLELGRYMRSFEIDVGGDDFTSTGGGTLQGGINTGSVNTGAIAEQSHNLLAFGTSLGTVELWDPRAKGRAGVLLPPTPVGLHDERSEITALDFNRSGMSLGTGSSNGLIHLYDLRSPVPFQVKDQGYGFPIHTLQFLEQSSATQAATIEPKLLSADKRIIKLWDIEDQKPWTSVEPAVDINSVAWCKDSGMLLTANEGRQQHSFFIPQLGPAPKWCSFLDNLVEEMAEDPNDPSAFKSAQSSSVWPGFTLVPSEEVAKWDAKLIKAGGEPIDLASYMQSGKMVPYSKGYQVSNFVYNSITGLFPDTENPRAKKVAEIMNKERESRIRGKKKVAVKVNRRLAERMLNAEEKRERKHAKRLLEGSGDQEMVDAAAITPSEGEEKKVLGGGRFAQLFEDQDFAVDETSREFQLLNPSTVPQAAAPSAPRKERGLTAVEQEAIDDVPGSSSDSDSDSEAEKPAKTAASKKISSADYKRTKRPPPRMQVSSSNQTHSTRDRSFGSRAQNMKSKQKPARRVGVVGEQEMSFNPAGKPKRAAPEVRYDKTDTSFRSKERRSASNNTFRKM
;
A
#
# COMPACT_ATOMS: atom_id res chain seq x y z
N MET A 1 -6.26 -7.47 0.02
CA MET A 1 -6.42 -8.11 1.34
C MET A 1 -5.44 -9.26 1.44
N LYS A 2 -4.70 -9.40 2.54
CA LYS A 2 -3.73 -10.50 2.73
C LYS A 2 -3.90 -11.11 4.12
N LEU A 3 -3.69 -12.42 4.23
CA LEU A 3 -3.63 -13.11 5.50
C LEU A 3 -2.30 -12.77 6.18
N SER A 4 -2.35 -12.10 7.33
CA SER A 4 -1.17 -11.65 8.08
C SER A 4 -0.59 -12.73 8.98
N ASN A 5 -1.42 -13.64 9.50
CA ASN A 5 -0.98 -14.71 10.39
C ASN A 5 -1.65 -16.06 10.05
N PRO A 6 -0.88 -17.15 9.86
CA PRO A 6 -1.39 -18.51 9.73
C PRO A 6 -1.62 -19.20 11.10
N SER A 7 -1.95 -18.44 12.16
CA SER A 7 -2.41 -19.02 13.43
C SER A 7 -3.76 -19.73 13.26
N GLU A 8 -4.20 -20.48 14.29
CA GLU A 8 -5.52 -21.15 14.32
C GLU A 8 -6.69 -20.20 13.98
N VAL A 9 -6.50 -18.90 14.24
CA VAL A 9 -7.43 -17.82 13.90
C VAL A 9 -6.84 -16.98 12.75
N PRO A 10 -7.52 -16.85 11.60
CA PRO A 10 -7.05 -16.02 10.50
C PRO A 10 -7.23 -14.52 10.82
N VAL A 11 -6.19 -13.75 10.54
CA VAL A 11 -6.22 -12.28 10.63
C VAL A 11 -5.91 -11.69 9.26
N TYR A 12 -6.84 -10.90 8.74
CA TYR A 12 -6.71 -10.28 7.44
C TYR A 12 -6.28 -8.82 7.56
N THR A 13 -5.23 -8.43 6.83
CA THR A 13 -4.86 -7.03 6.63
C THR A 13 -5.54 -6.53 5.36
N ILE A 14 -6.42 -5.55 5.53
CA ILE A 14 -7.20 -4.97 4.43
C ILE A 14 -6.45 -3.78 3.85
N SER A 15 -6.23 -2.76 4.67
CA SER A 15 -5.39 -1.61 4.34
C SER A 15 -4.07 -1.70 5.10
N GLY A 16 -2.96 -1.42 4.40
CA GLY A 16 -1.64 -1.36 5.01
C GLY A 16 -0.52 -1.67 4.03
N SER A 17 0.64 -1.04 4.22
CA SER A 17 1.85 -1.35 3.48
C SER A 17 2.58 -2.55 4.10
N ASP A 18 2.75 -3.64 3.34
CA ASP A 18 3.67 -4.75 3.69
C ASP A 18 5.12 -4.29 3.79
N SER A 19 5.47 -3.21 3.09
CA SER A 19 6.81 -2.64 3.14
C SER A 19 6.90 -1.59 4.23
N ALA A 20 7.79 -1.82 5.19
CA ALA A 20 8.20 -0.83 6.18
C ALA A 20 8.81 0.45 5.56
N ARG A 21 9.10 0.45 4.26
CA ARG A 21 9.58 1.63 3.52
C ARG A 21 8.77 1.81 2.23
N PRO A 22 7.68 2.60 2.26
CA PRO A 22 6.95 2.94 1.04
C PRO A 22 7.84 3.81 0.14
N LEU A 23 7.63 3.68 -1.18
CA LEU A 23 8.25 4.60 -2.14
C LEU A 23 7.73 6.02 -1.88
N PRO A 24 8.57 7.07 -1.99
CA PRO A 24 8.11 8.44 -1.89
C PRO A 24 6.95 8.72 -2.84
N GLU A 25 5.98 9.52 -2.39
CA GLU A 25 4.72 9.70 -3.12
C GLU A 25 4.91 10.28 -4.52
N TRP A 26 5.80 11.27 -4.68
CA TRP A 26 6.12 11.84 -5.99
C TRP A 26 6.67 10.79 -6.97
N LEU A 27 7.40 9.79 -6.47
CA LEU A 27 7.95 8.71 -7.28
C LEU A 27 6.88 7.68 -7.63
N ALA A 28 6.00 7.36 -6.68
CA ALA A 28 4.82 6.53 -6.92
C ALA A 28 3.88 7.18 -7.94
N ARG A 29 3.58 8.48 -7.82
CA ARG A 29 2.79 9.26 -8.79
C ARG A 29 3.44 9.25 -10.18
N ARG A 30 4.76 9.44 -10.28
CA ARG A 30 5.50 9.37 -11.55
C ARG A 30 5.45 7.97 -12.19
N ARG A 31 5.44 6.92 -11.36
CA ARG A 31 5.35 5.51 -11.79
C ARG A 31 3.92 4.97 -11.83
N LYS A 32 2.89 5.77 -11.57
CA LYS A 32 1.49 5.32 -11.50
C LYS A 32 1.04 4.64 -12.79
N ARG A 33 1.51 5.12 -13.95
CA ARG A 33 1.21 4.54 -15.26
C ARG A 33 1.90 3.18 -15.49
N SER A 34 3.07 2.94 -14.88
CA SER A 34 3.72 1.62 -14.89
C SER A 34 3.19 0.66 -13.82
N LEU A 35 2.85 1.17 -12.63
CA LEU A 35 2.26 0.38 -11.54
C LEU A 35 0.82 -0.04 -11.81
N LYS A 36 0.08 0.68 -12.67
CA LYS A 36 -1.29 0.27 -13.07
C LYS A 36 -1.35 -1.13 -13.69
N ASN A 37 -0.24 -1.58 -14.30
CA ASN A 37 -0.13 -2.90 -14.91
C ASN A 37 0.32 -3.98 -13.92
N ASP A 38 0.73 -3.60 -12.70
CA ASP A 38 1.13 -4.56 -11.67
C ASP A 38 -0.14 -5.15 -11.02
N PRO A 39 -0.30 -6.49 -10.99
CA PRO A 39 -1.50 -7.14 -10.46
C PRO A 39 -1.70 -6.85 -8.97
N GLU A 40 -0.62 -6.65 -8.20
CA GLU A 40 -0.71 -6.26 -6.79
C GLU A 40 -1.31 -4.87 -6.58
N TYR A 41 -1.06 -3.93 -7.50
CA TYR A 41 -1.62 -2.59 -7.44
C TYR A 41 -3.08 -2.58 -7.88
N ALA A 42 -3.45 -3.42 -8.85
CA ALA A 42 -4.84 -3.60 -9.30
C ALA A 42 -5.71 -4.31 -8.24
N ASN A 43 -5.14 -5.27 -7.50
CA ASN A 43 -5.83 -6.05 -6.46
C ASN A 43 -5.78 -5.39 -5.07
N ARG A 44 -5.26 -4.16 -4.99
CA ARG A 44 -5.17 -3.40 -3.73
C ARG A 44 -6.54 -2.82 -3.40
N VAL A 45 -7.19 -3.42 -2.42
CA VAL A 45 -8.45 -2.92 -1.85
C VAL A 45 -8.13 -1.83 -0.83
N GLU A 46 -8.59 -0.61 -1.07
CA GLU A 46 -8.57 0.47 -0.08
C GLU A 46 -9.97 0.60 0.51
N LEU A 47 -10.08 0.32 1.82
CA LEU A 47 -11.38 0.32 2.50
C LEU A 47 -11.91 1.74 2.69
N LEU A 48 -11.03 2.63 3.17
CA LEU A 48 -11.32 4.03 3.42
C LEU A 48 -10.48 4.87 2.46
N GLN A 49 -11.15 5.73 1.71
CA GLN A 49 -10.49 6.67 0.83
C GLN A 49 -9.66 7.68 1.66
N ASP A 50 -8.43 7.92 1.22
CA ASP A 50 -7.47 8.86 1.84
C ASP A 50 -7.18 8.55 3.32
N PHE A 51 -7.19 7.27 3.69
CA PHE A 51 -6.83 6.77 5.02
C PHE A 51 -5.31 6.64 5.19
N GLU A 52 -4.61 7.74 4.93
CA GLU A 52 -3.16 7.84 5.02
C GLU A 52 -2.70 9.22 5.49
N PHE A 53 -1.54 9.27 6.13
CA PHE A 53 -0.83 10.50 6.50
C PHE A 53 0.53 10.51 5.81
N GLU A 54 1.09 11.69 5.53
CA GLU A 54 2.34 11.78 4.75
C GLU A 54 3.54 11.10 5.42
N GLU A 55 3.63 11.19 6.74
CA GLU A 55 4.72 10.61 7.54
C GLU A 55 4.24 9.50 8.46
N ALA A 56 3.52 9.87 9.53
CA ALA A 56 3.07 8.96 10.56
C ALA A 56 1.73 9.41 11.14
N SER A 57 1.08 8.48 11.84
CA SER A 57 -0.14 8.71 12.60
C SER A 57 0.08 8.39 14.07
N HIS A 58 -0.58 9.16 14.94
CA HIS A 58 -0.34 9.10 16.38
C HIS A 58 -1.48 8.42 17.14
N CYS A 59 -2.69 8.96 17.03
CA CYS A 59 -3.86 8.44 17.72
C CYS A 59 -5.00 8.21 16.73
N ILE A 60 -5.79 7.17 16.98
CA ILE A 60 -7.01 6.86 16.24
C ILE A 60 -8.10 6.51 17.26
N ARG A 61 -9.32 7.04 17.05
CA ARG A 61 -10.49 6.67 17.85
C ARG A 61 -11.73 6.58 16.98
N VAL A 62 -12.55 5.59 17.29
CA VAL A 62 -13.86 5.37 16.69
C VAL A 62 -14.90 6.04 17.58
N SER A 63 -15.86 6.72 16.95
CA SER A 63 -17.06 7.24 17.63
C SER A 63 -17.85 6.15 18.34
N GLU A 64 -18.64 6.53 19.33
CA GLU A 64 -19.48 5.57 20.05
C GLU A 64 -20.58 5.00 19.15
N ASP A 65 -21.09 5.81 18.23
CA ASP A 65 -22.09 5.43 17.24
C ASP A 65 -21.51 4.53 16.15
N GLY A 66 -20.17 4.47 16.03
CA GLY A 66 -19.48 3.58 15.09
C GLY A 66 -19.51 4.04 13.63
N GLU A 67 -19.97 5.27 13.36
CA GLU A 67 -20.07 5.85 12.01
C GLU A 67 -18.91 6.79 11.65
N TRP A 68 -18.19 7.28 12.66
CA TRP A 68 -17.08 8.22 12.49
C TRP A 68 -15.78 7.63 13.04
N VAL A 69 -14.69 7.89 12.31
CA VAL A 69 -13.33 7.63 12.78
C VAL A 69 -12.54 8.91 12.67
N MET A 70 -11.88 9.26 13.77
CA MET A 70 -10.97 10.39 13.81
C MET A 70 -9.55 9.87 14.01
N SER A 71 -8.62 10.42 13.25
CA SER A 71 -7.19 10.08 13.34
C SER A 71 -6.35 11.36 13.32
N THR A 72 -5.20 11.31 13.99
CA THR A 72 -4.26 12.44 14.06
C THR A 72 -2.93 12.08 13.41
N GLY A 73 -2.43 12.97 12.55
CA GLY A 73 -1.17 12.83 11.84
C GLY A 73 -0.07 13.76 12.36
N THR A 74 1.18 13.42 12.03
CA THR A 74 2.37 14.17 12.46
C THR A 74 2.72 15.34 11.54
N TYR A 75 2.65 15.16 10.22
CA TYR A 75 3.10 16.15 9.24
C TYR A 75 2.09 16.41 8.11
N LYS A 76 1.74 17.67 7.84
CA LYS A 76 1.66 18.75 8.85
C LYS A 76 0.72 18.29 9.98
N PRO A 77 0.86 18.76 11.24
CA PRO A 77 -0.04 18.35 12.31
C PRO A 77 -1.49 18.55 11.89
N GLN A 78 -2.23 17.44 11.77
CA GLN A 78 -3.56 17.46 11.19
C GLN A 78 -4.45 16.36 11.75
N ILE A 79 -5.74 16.64 11.76
CA ILE A 79 -6.83 15.75 12.16
C ILE A 79 -7.55 15.32 10.89
N HIS A 80 -7.71 14.03 10.67
CA HIS A 80 -8.54 13.45 9.62
C HIS A 80 -9.79 12.87 10.27
N THR A 81 -10.96 13.21 9.73
CA THR A 81 -12.22 12.63 10.18
C THR A 81 -12.88 11.92 9.00
N HIS A 82 -12.98 10.60 9.09
CA HIS A 82 -13.58 9.74 8.09
C HIS A 82 -15.03 9.44 8.45
N TYR A 83 -15.91 9.54 7.46
CA TYR A 83 -17.29 9.11 7.58
C TYR A 83 -17.41 7.70 7.02
N LEU A 84 -17.63 6.73 7.91
CA LEU A 84 -17.56 5.31 7.61
C LEU A 84 -18.66 4.84 6.63
N PRO A 85 -19.93 5.29 6.73
CA PRO A 85 -20.95 4.91 5.75
C PRO A 85 -20.65 5.34 4.31
N GLN A 86 -19.86 6.41 4.11
CA GLN A 86 -19.45 6.87 2.78
C GLN A 86 -18.04 6.40 2.38
N LEU A 87 -17.33 5.71 3.29
CA LEU A 87 -15.97 5.20 3.09
C LEU A 87 -14.95 6.29 2.69
N SER A 88 -15.17 7.55 3.09
CA SER A 88 -14.36 8.67 2.63
C SER A 88 -13.98 9.64 3.74
N LEU A 89 -12.93 10.42 3.47
CA LEU A 89 -12.53 11.55 4.31
C LEU A 89 -13.60 12.64 4.23
N SER A 90 -14.19 13.00 5.36
CA SER A 90 -15.17 14.09 5.43
C SER A 90 -14.50 15.46 5.45
N TRP A 91 -13.47 15.60 6.29
CA TRP A 91 -12.65 16.80 6.38
C TRP A 91 -11.28 16.50 6.99
N ALA A 92 -10.30 17.32 6.62
CA ALA A 92 -9.00 17.39 7.25
C ALA A 92 -8.75 18.80 7.77
N ARG A 93 -8.27 18.92 9.02
CA ARG A 93 -7.94 20.20 9.65
C ARG A 93 -6.53 20.16 10.18
N HIS A 94 -5.80 21.25 10.00
CA HIS A 94 -4.47 21.40 10.56
C HIS A 94 -4.55 21.94 11.99
N THR A 95 -3.73 21.39 12.89
CA THR A 95 -3.55 21.86 14.27
C THR A 95 -2.30 22.71 14.37
N SER A 96 -2.22 23.49 15.45
CA SER A 96 -1.06 24.36 15.72
C SER A 96 0.17 23.55 16.12
N SER A 97 -0.03 22.52 16.95
CA SER A 97 1.01 21.61 17.42
C SER A 97 0.60 20.14 17.21
N LEU A 98 1.54 19.22 17.45
CA LEU A 98 1.32 17.79 17.38
C LEU A 98 0.41 17.35 18.54
N ASN A 99 -0.64 16.60 18.20
CA ASN A 99 -1.58 16.00 19.15
C ASN A 99 -0.97 14.74 19.77
N THR A 100 -1.03 14.63 21.09
CA THR A 100 -0.59 13.45 21.86
C THR A 100 -1.72 12.45 22.02
N THR A 101 -2.86 12.88 22.57
CA THR A 101 -4.09 12.10 22.68
C THR A 101 -5.29 12.99 22.45
N PHE A 102 -6.42 12.41 22.05
CA PHE A 102 -7.66 13.17 21.87
C PHE A 102 -8.88 12.31 22.19
N ILE A 103 -9.93 12.91 22.76
CA ILE A 103 -11.21 12.25 23.08
C ILE A 103 -12.34 12.84 22.22
N LEU A 104 -13.29 11.99 21.83
CA LEU A 104 -14.60 12.43 21.35
C LEU A 104 -15.52 12.61 22.57
N LEU A 105 -16.07 13.82 22.76
CA LEU A 105 -16.92 14.15 23.90
C LEU A 105 -18.41 13.83 23.64
N SER A 106 -18.79 13.83 22.36
CA SER A 106 -20.13 13.42 21.92
C SER A 106 -20.08 11.96 21.47
N SER A 107 -21.25 11.34 21.31
CA SER A 107 -21.34 10.03 20.64
C SER A 107 -20.79 10.11 19.20
N ASP A 108 -21.00 11.27 18.56
CA ASP A 108 -20.46 11.71 17.27
C ASP A 108 -19.09 12.41 17.33
N TYR A 109 -18.54 12.73 16.15
CA TYR A 109 -17.35 13.59 15.97
C TYR A 109 -17.57 15.09 16.28
N THR A 110 -18.80 15.52 16.56
CA THR A 110 -19.18 16.95 16.65
C THR A 110 -18.43 17.71 17.75
N LYS A 111 -18.02 17.04 18.82
CA LYS A 111 -17.20 17.65 19.87
C LYS A 111 -16.01 16.76 20.13
N SER A 112 -14.82 17.29 19.93
CA SER A 112 -13.57 16.60 20.26
C SER A 112 -12.63 17.49 21.06
N LEU A 113 -11.85 16.85 21.91
CA LEU A 113 -10.87 17.48 22.78
C LEU A 113 -9.50 16.90 22.48
N HIS A 114 -8.53 17.75 22.18
CA HIS A 114 -7.19 17.33 21.78
C HIS A 114 -6.17 17.85 22.80
N LEU A 115 -5.34 16.96 23.32
CA LEU A 115 -4.18 17.30 24.14
C LEU A 115 -2.96 17.47 23.23
N GLN A 116 -2.43 18.67 23.18
CA GLN A 116 -1.26 19.00 22.39
C GLN A 116 0.03 18.90 23.18
N SER A 117 1.12 18.63 22.45
CA SER A 117 2.48 18.59 22.99
C SER A 117 2.97 19.92 23.58
N ASP A 118 2.34 21.06 23.26
CA ASP A 118 2.72 22.39 23.76
C ASP A 118 2.04 22.79 25.08
N ARG A 119 1.37 21.83 25.74
CA ARG A 119 0.53 21.98 26.95
C ARG A 119 -0.77 22.72 26.71
N SER A 120 -1.23 22.80 25.46
CA SER A 120 -2.56 23.29 25.16
C SER A 120 -3.57 22.15 25.03
N LEU A 121 -4.81 22.45 25.42
CA LEU A 121 -5.99 21.65 25.15
C LEU A 121 -6.82 22.41 24.12
N GLU A 122 -7.00 21.84 22.94
CA GLU A 122 -7.83 22.42 21.89
C GLU A 122 -9.21 21.75 21.87
N PHE A 123 -10.26 22.58 21.92
CA PHE A 123 -11.64 22.17 21.77
C PHE A 123 -12.07 22.34 20.32
N HIS A 124 -12.49 21.26 19.68
CA HIS A 124 -12.88 21.25 18.28
C HIS A 124 -14.38 20.99 18.13
N THR A 125 -14.98 21.76 17.22
CA THR A 125 -16.32 21.57 16.68
C THR A 125 -16.25 21.46 15.15
N PRO A 126 -17.34 21.10 14.44
CA PRO A 126 -17.33 21.06 12.98
C PRO A 126 -17.03 22.44 12.39
N SER A 127 -17.43 23.51 13.08
CA SER A 127 -17.17 24.90 12.68
C SER A 127 -15.70 25.31 12.77
N GLY A 128 -14.90 24.67 13.61
CA GLY A 128 -13.51 25.10 13.82
C GLY A 128 -12.93 24.70 15.18
N CYS A 129 -11.78 25.28 15.52
CA CYS A 129 -11.31 25.31 16.89
C CYS A 129 -12.19 26.31 17.66
N HIS A 130 -12.95 25.83 18.64
CA HIS A 130 -13.84 26.64 19.45
C HIS A 130 -13.06 27.43 20.50
N TYR A 131 -12.16 26.76 21.20
CA TYR A 131 -11.38 27.37 22.27
C TYR A 131 -10.08 26.61 22.51
N THR A 132 -9.07 27.32 23.00
CA THR A 132 -7.79 26.73 23.42
C THR A 132 -7.53 27.10 24.88
N THR A 133 -7.28 26.08 25.70
CA THR A 133 -6.90 26.27 27.11
C THR A 133 -5.48 25.80 27.32
N ARG A 134 -4.77 26.38 28.29
CA ARG A 134 -3.40 25.97 28.61
C ARG A 134 -3.36 25.25 29.95
N LEU A 135 -2.56 24.19 30.02
CA LEU A 135 -2.27 23.43 31.22
C LEU A 135 -1.01 24.00 31.91
N PRO A 136 -0.96 23.97 33.26
CA PRO A 136 0.25 24.39 33.99
C PRO A 136 1.47 23.48 33.72
N ARG A 137 1.24 22.17 33.58
CA ARG A 137 2.25 21.15 33.30
C ARG A 137 1.94 20.35 32.04
N TYR A 138 2.89 19.55 31.59
CA TYR A 138 2.69 18.62 30.47
C TYR A 138 1.73 17.51 30.85
N GLY A 139 0.66 17.34 30.06
CA GLY A 139 -0.22 16.19 30.15
C GLY A 139 0.37 14.98 29.42
N ARG A 140 0.17 13.77 29.97
CA ARG A 140 0.54 12.50 29.32
C ARG A 140 -0.64 11.87 28.59
N ASP A 141 -1.79 11.89 29.24
CA ASP A 141 -3.02 11.26 28.76
C ASP A 141 -4.22 12.21 28.98
N LEU A 142 -5.36 11.83 28.41
CA LEU A 142 -6.58 12.61 28.43
C LEU A 142 -7.76 11.67 28.66
N VAL A 143 -8.54 11.94 29.71
CA VAL A 143 -9.74 11.15 30.06
C VAL A 143 -10.93 12.07 30.31
N TYR A 144 -12.13 11.63 29.98
CA TYR A 144 -13.35 12.43 30.10
C TYR A 144 -14.40 11.66 30.92
N ASP A 145 -14.83 12.23 32.04
CA ASP A 145 -15.98 11.75 32.79
C ASP A 145 -17.25 12.42 32.26
N ARG A 146 -18.12 11.61 31.65
CA ARG A 146 -19.40 12.05 31.09
C ARG A 146 -20.44 12.38 32.16
N GLN A 147 -20.39 11.73 33.33
CA GLN A 147 -21.37 11.96 34.41
C GLN A 147 -21.13 13.31 35.09
N SER A 148 -19.88 13.64 35.39
CA SER A 148 -19.52 14.91 36.00
C SER A 148 -19.21 16.01 34.98
N THR A 149 -19.10 15.67 33.69
CA THR A 149 -18.64 16.54 32.61
C THR A 149 -17.25 17.16 32.88
N GLU A 150 -16.36 16.37 33.48
CA GLU A 150 -15.00 16.80 33.82
C GLU A 150 -13.97 16.10 32.92
N VAL A 151 -13.03 16.87 32.41
CA VAL A 151 -11.84 16.36 31.74
C VAL A 151 -10.76 16.18 32.78
N LEU A 152 -10.19 14.99 32.82
CA LEU A 152 -9.07 14.61 33.66
C LEU A 152 -7.82 14.53 32.80
N VAL A 153 -6.80 15.30 33.17
CA VAL A 153 -5.51 15.30 32.48
C VAL A 153 -4.42 14.88 33.47
N PRO A 154 -3.97 13.61 33.41
CA PRO A 154 -2.75 13.17 34.06
C PRO A 154 -1.55 14.00 33.64
N ALA A 155 -0.84 14.58 34.61
CA ALA A 155 0.28 15.45 34.36
C ALA A 155 1.62 14.86 34.84
N VAL A 156 2.69 15.35 34.21
CA VAL A 156 4.08 15.07 34.61
C VAL A 156 4.51 16.03 35.71
N GLY A 157 5.28 15.52 36.66
CA GLY A 157 5.92 16.31 37.72
C GLY A 157 5.10 16.36 39.01
N VAL A 158 5.73 16.87 40.05
CA VAL A 158 5.18 16.90 41.41
C VAL A 158 4.91 18.31 41.93
N ASN A 159 3.93 18.43 42.81
CA ASN A 159 3.55 19.64 43.53
C ASN A 159 4.57 20.08 44.56
N GLN A 160 4.30 21.24 45.17
CA GLN A 160 5.03 21.73 46.33
C GLN A 160 5.06 20.69 47.47
N ASP A 161 4.00 19.88 47.59
CA ASP A 161 3.88 18.80 48.58
C ASP A 161 4.54 17.49 48.13
N GLY A 162 5.14 17.43 46.94
CA GLY A 162 5.79 16.22 46.40
C GLY A 162 4.86 15.18 45.78
N MET A 163 3.56 15.48 45.66
CA MET A 163 2.54 14.61 45.04
C MET A 163 2.35 14.96 43.56
N GLY A 164 2.06 13.98 42.71
CA GLY A 164 1.66 14.20 41.31
C GLY A 164 0.27 14.80 41.19
N GLU A 165 -0.01 15.49 40.07
CA GLU A 165 -1.31 16.12 39.82
C GLU A 165 -2.06 15.48 38.66
N VAL A 166 -3.37 15.33 38.84
CA VAL A 166 -4.31 15.18 37.72
C VAL A 166 -5.16 16.44 37.66
N TYR A 167 -5.04 17.19 36.58
CA TYR A 167 -5.84 18.40 36.38
C TYR A 167 -7.26 18.05 36.01
N ARG A 168 -8.21 18.72 36.67
CA ARG A 168 -9.64 18.56 36.46
C ARG A 168 -10.20 19.82 35.82
N LEU A 169 -10.65 19.73 34.59
CA LEU A 169 -11.31 20.82 33.90
C LEU A 169 -12.79 20.50 33.75
N ASN A 170 -13.64 21.18 34.51
CA ASN A 170 -15.08 20.99 34.39
C ASN A 170 -15.59 21.79 33.19
N LEU A 171 -16.24 21.11 32.24
CA LEU A 171 -16.71 21.70 30.99
C LEU A 171 -18.02 22.46 31.15
N GLU A 172 -18.85 22.12 32.13
CA GLU A 172 -20.08 22.85 32.44
C GLU A 172 -19.77 24.21 33.08
N LEU A 173 -18.84 24.21 34.06
CA LEU A 173 -18.43 25.43 34.76
C LEU A 173 -17.35 26.24 34.02
N GLY A 174 -16.64 25.61 33.08
CA GLY A 174 -15.53 26.22 32.34
C GLY A 174 -14.33 26.60 33.21
N ARG A 175 -14.12 25.91 34.34
CA ARG A 175 -13.05 26.21 35.30
C ARG A 175 -12.26 24.97 35.69
N TYR A 176 -10.99 25.18 36.04
CA TYR A 176 -10.22 24.15 36.71
C TYR A 176 -10.74 23.94 38.13
N MET A 177 -11.04 22.69 38.45
CA MET A 177 -11.31 22.25 39.82
C MET A 177 -9.98 21.93 40.50
N ARG A 178 -10.02 21.70 41.82
CA ARG A 178 -8.85 21.24 42.58
C ARG A 178 -8.34 19.93 41.96
N SER A 179 -7.05 19.87 41.61
CA SER A 179 -6.37 18.68 41.09
C SER A 179 -6.48 17.51 42.06
N PHE A 180 -6.44 16.28 41.53
CA PHE A 180 -6.21 15.11 42.37
C PHE A 180 -4.72 14.99 42.67
N GLU A 181 -4.38 14.76 43.93
CA GLU A 181 -3.03 14.64 44.44
C GLU A 181 -2.68 13.16 44.57
N ILE A 182 -1.81 12.67 43.69
CA ILE A 182 -1.49 11.24 43.52
C ILE A 182 -0.09 10.98 44.04
N ASP A 183 0.14 9.85 44.71
CA ASP A 183 1.47 9.50 45.16
C ASP A 183 2.33 9.00 43.98
N VAL A 184 3.39 9.75 43.72
CA VAL A 184 4.27 9.57 42.57
C VAL A 184 5.74 9.42 43.01
N GLY A 185 5.99 9.37 44.32
CA GLY A 185 7.32 9.10 44.89
C GLY A 185 8.24 10.31 44.99
N GLY A 186 7.69 11.52 44.92
CA GLY A 186 8.42 12.78 45.08
C GLY A 186 9.16 13.25 43.83
N ASP A 187 9.87 14.38 44.00
CA ASP A 187 10.73 14.93 42.93
C ASP A 187 12.10 14.26 42.95
N ASP A 188 12.67 14.06 41.76
CA ASP A 188 14.06 13.66 41.65
C ASP A 188 14.97 14.89 41.68
N PHE A 189 15.46 15.24 42.88
CA PHE A 189 16.44 16.32 43.05
C PHE A 189 17.84 15.98 42.54
N THR A 190 18.09 14.74 42.11
CA THR A 190 19.42 14.30 41.66
C THR A 190 19.65 14.51 40.17
N SER A 191 18.58 14.51 39.36
CA SER A 191 18.68 14.72 37.91
C SER A 191 18.64 16.20 37.52
N THR A 192 19.18 16.49 36.33
CA THR A 192 19.13 17.83 35.74
C THR A 192 17.68 18.29 35.56
N GLY A 193 17.32 19.40 36.20
CA GLY A 193 15.94 19.91 36.20
C GLY A 193 15.12 19.54 37.44
N GLY A 194 15.69 18.76 38.37
CA GLY A 194 15.08 18.49 39.68
C GLY A 194 14.77 19.79 40.44
N GLY A 195 13.58 19.87 41.03
CA GLY A 195 13.07 21.05 41.74
C GLY A 195 12.49 22.14 40.83
N THR A 196 12.49 21.96 39.50
CA THR A 196 11.78 22.88 38.60
C THR A 196 10.29 22.55 38.53
N LEU A 197 9.45 23.50 38.10
CA LEU A 197 8.00 23.29 38.00
C LEU A 197 7.58 22.10 37.12
N GLN A 198 8.43 21.66 36.17
CA GLN A 198 8.13 20.50 35.32
C GLN A 198 8.75 19.20 35.83
N GLY A 199 9.64 19.27 36.83
CA GLY A 199 10.44 18.15 37.31
C GLY A 199 11.71 17.91 36.48
N GLY A 200 12.65 17.16 37.06
CA GLY A 200 13.78 16.54 36.36
C GLY A 200 13.38 15.34 35.49
N ILE A 201 14.37 14.72 34.85
CA ILE A 201 14.18 13.65 33.85
C ILE A 201 13.53 12.40 34.47
N ASN A 202 13.91 12.05 35.70
CA ASN A 202 13.37 10.88 36.41
C ASN A 202 12.27 11.25 37.41
N THR A 203 11.68 12.44 37.28
CA THR A 203 10.55 12.81 38.13
C THR A 203 9.41 11.88 37.85
N GLY A 204 8.77 11.40 38.91
CA GLY A 204 7.61 10.57 38.72
C GLY A 204 6.49 11.35 38.02
N SER A 205 5.61 10.60 37.37
CA SER A 205 4.48 11.13 36.62
C SER A 205 3.26 10.23 36.78
N VAL A 206 2.09 10.84 36.54
CA VAL A 206 0.86 10.09 36.28
C VAL A 206 0.80 9.87 34.77
N ASN A 207 0.91 8.61 34.35
CA ASN A 207 1.06 8.23 32.96
C ASN A 207 -0.27 8.14 32.24
N THR A 208 -1.22 7.41 32.83
CA THR A 208 -2.50 7.10 32.21
C THR A 208 -3.63 7.21 33.21
N GLY A 209 -4.83 7.46 32.68
CA GLY A 209 -6.06 7.39 33.46
C GLY A 209 -7.11 6.54 32.75
N ALA A 210 -7.90 5.81 33.51
CA ALA A 210 -9.05 5.07 33.00
C ALA A 210 -10.27 5.34 33.89
N ILE A 211 -11.46 5.25 33.31
CA ILE A 211 -12.74 5.48 34.01
C ILE A 211 -13.67 4.31 33.76
N ALA A 212 -14.27 3.79 34.82
CA ALA A 212 -15.34 2.81 34.72
C ALA A 212 -16.70 3.49 34.37
N GLU A 213 -16.80 4.11 33.20
CA GLU A 213 -17.93 4.99 32.83
C GLU A 213 -19.29 4.26 32.87
N GLN A 214 -19.32 2.99 32.47
CA GLN A 214 -20.55 2.23 32.28
C GLN A 214 -21.09 1.59 33.56
N SER A 215 -20.33 1.59 34.65
CA SER A 215 -20.72 0.92 35.89
C SER A 215 -20.71 1.88 37.09
N HIS A 216 -19.60 1.92 37.83
CA HIS A 216 -19.50 2.56 39.13
C HIS A 216 -18.75 3.91 39.09
N ASN A 217 -18.25 4.31 37.91
CA ASN A 217 -17.54 5.57 37.65
C ASN A 217 -16.33 5.80 38.58
N LEU A 218 -15.58 4.75 38.87
CA LEU A 218 -14.32 4.87 39.59
C LEU A 218 -13.21 5.25 38.61
N LEU A 219 -12.32 6.13 39.07
CA LEU A 219 -11.18 6.63 38.32
C LEU A 219 -9.94 5.83 38.72
N ALA A 220 -9.23 5.27 37.75
CA ALA A 220 -7.92 4.67 37.97
C ALA A 220 -6.85 5.56 37.36
N PHE A 221 -5.76 5.76 38.09
CA PHE A 221 -4.59 6.51 37.63
C PHE A 221 -3.35 5.65 37.78
N GLY A 222 -2.61 5.50 36.68
CA GLY A 222 -1.37 4.73 36.63
C GLY A 222 -0.18 5.64 36.83
N THR A 223 0.71 5.27 37.75
CA THR A 223 1.90 6.07 38.06
C THR A 223 3.18 5.44 37.50
N SER A 224 4.24 6.23 37.41
CA SER A 224 5.59 5.75 37.11
C SER A 224 6.20 4.86 38.21
N LEU A 225 5.57 4.75 39.40
CA LEU A 225 6.01 3.82 40.44
C LEU A 225 5.52 2.38 40.21
N GLY A 226 4.63 2.17 39.23
CA GLY A 226 3.93 0.90 39.08
C GLY A 226 2.74 0.74 40.02
N THR A 227 2.32 1.81 40.71
CA THR A 227 1.10 1.83 41.53
C THR A 227 -0.09 2.31 40.71
N VAL A 228 -1.26 1.69 40.91
CA VAL A 228 -2.53 2.23 40.42
C VAL A 228 -3.28 2.84 41.58
N GLU A 229 -3.59 4.13 41.50
CA GLU A 229 -4.47 4.78 42.47
C GLU A 229 -5.92 4.79 41.97
N LEU A 230 -6.82 4.34 42.83
CA LEU A 230 -8.26 4.32 42.61
C LEU A 230 -8.92 5.49 43.35
N TRP A 231 -9.69 6.30 42.63
CA TRP A 231 -10.32 7.52 43.12
C TRP A 231 -11.83 7.49 42.85
N ASP A 232 -12.63 7.87 43.84
CA ASP A 232 -14.07 8.06 43.67
C ASP A 232 -14.37 9.54 43.36
N PRO A 233 -14.99 9.87 42.21
CA PRO A 233 -15.29 11.25 41.85
C PRO A 233 -16.30 11.92 42.80
N ARG A 234 -17.17 11.14 43.44
CA ARG A 234 -18.20 11.65 44.36
C ARG A 234 -17.60 12.02 45.71
N ALA A 235 -16.79 11.11 46.26
CA ALA A 235 -16.07 11.34 47.51
C ALA A 235 -14.90 12.32 47.34
N LYS A 236 -14.40 12.50 46.11
CA LYS A 236 -13.21 13.30 45.77
C LYS A 236 -12.00 12.89 46.60
N GLY A 237 -11.94 11.61 46.96
CA GLY A 237 -10.90 11.02 47.79
C GLY A 237 -10.40 9.72 47.18
N ARG A 238 -9.20 9.33 47.57
CA ARG A 238 -8.59 8.07 47.20
C ARG A 238 -9.34 6.92 47.86
N ALA A 239 -9.89 6.02 47.04
CA ALA A 239 -10.60 4.83 47.49
C ALA A 239 -9.63 3.68 47.84
N GLY A 240 -8.55 3.52 47.06
CA GLY A 240 -7.58 2.46 47.28
C GLY A 240 -6.33 2.63 46.42
N VAL A 241 -5.30 1.86 46.72
CA VAL A 241 -4.11 1.73 45.86
C VAL A 241 -3.80 0.27 45.63
N LEU A 242 -3.58 -0.06 44.37
CA LEU A 242 -3.01 -1.31 43.95
C LEU A 242 -1.50 -1.11 43.87
N LEU A 243 -0.79 -1.89 44.69
CA LEU A 243 0.66 -1.92 44.66
C LEU A 243 1.11 -2.77 43.47
N PRO A 244 2.28 -2.47 42.88
CA PRO A 244 2.87 -3.34 41.88
C PRO A 244 3.04 -4.73 42.49
N PRO A 245 2.78 -5.81 41.73
CA PRO A 245 3.05 -7.15 42.20
C PRO A 245 4.54 -7.26 42.50
N THR A 246 4.89 -7.88 43.63
CA THR A 246 6.28 -8.04 44.07
C THR A 246 7.15 -8.54 42.91
N PRO A 247 8.24 -7.83 42.54
CA PRO A 247 9.06 -8.22 41.40
C PRO A 247 9.64 -9.59 41.67
N VAL A 248 9.42 -10.52 40.74
CA VAL A 248 9.93 -11.90 40.84
C VAL A 248 11.47 -11.94 40.64
N GLY A 249 12.11 -10.80 40.33
CA GLY A 249 13.54 -10.69 40.10
C GLY A 249 14.20 -9.43 40.69
N LEU A 250 15.46 -9.57 41.09
CA LEU A 250 16.34 -8.54 41.68
C LEU A 250 16.77 -7.43 40.69
N HIS A 251 16.36 -7.51 39.43
CA HIS A 251 16.82 -6.67 38.32
C HIS A 251 15.68 -5.93 37.59
N ASP A 252 14.44 -6.00 38.07
CA ASP A 252 13.34 -5.30 37.41
C ASP A 252 13.41 -3.80 37.74
N GLU A 253 13.86 -3.01 36.77
CA GLU A 253 13.71 -1.56 36.79
C GLU A 253 12.23 -1.23 37.01
N ARG A 254 11.94 -0.20 37.81
CA ARG A 254 10.57 0.17 38.24
C ARG A 254 9.61 0.09 37.06
N SER A 255 8.70 -0.88 37.07
CA SER A 255 7.73 -1.08 36.00
C SER A 255 6.70 0.04 36.05
N GLU A 256 6.77 0.99 35.11
CA GLU A 256 5.79 2.06 35.03
C GLU A 256 4.47 1.52 34.46
N ILE A 257 3.34 2.02 34.93
CA ILE A 257 2.06 1.69 34.30
C ILE A 257 1.86 2.59 33.08
N THR A 258 1.71 2.00 31.91
CA THR A 258 1.61 2.70 30.62
C THR A 258 0.24 2.58 29.98
N ALA A 259 -0.57 1.60 30.35
CA ALA A 259 -1.94 1.43 29.87
C ALA A 259 -2.86 0.97 31.00
N LEU A 260 -4.09 1.47 31.00
CA LEU A 260 -5.14 1.11 31.94
C LEU A 260 -6.46 1.00 31.20
N ASP A 261 -7.24 -0.03 31.52
CA ASP A 261 -8.62 -0.11 31.07
C ASP A 261 -9.49 -0.84 32.10
N PHE A 262 -10.75 -0.41 32.19
CA PHE A 262 -11.75 -1.08 33.00
C PHE A 262 -12.60 -1.97 32.12
N ASN A 263 -12.96 -3.14 32.64
CA ASN A 263 -14.01 -3.88 32.01
C ASN A 263 -15.36 -3.16 32.13
N ARG A 264 -16.27 -3.36 31.18
CA ARG A 264 -17.63 -2.82 31.17
C ARG A 264 -18.44 -3.23 32.41
N SER A 265 -18.22 -4.45 32.92
CA SER A 265 -18.79 -4.90 34.21
C SER A 265 -18.27 -4.08 35.41
N GLY A 266 -17.10 -3.45 35.28
CA GLY A 266 -16.45 -2.67 36.33
C GLY A 266 -15.80 -3.49 37.43
N MET A 267 -15.73 -4.82 37.31
CA MET A 267 -15.14 -5.68 38.33
C MET A 267 -13.68 -6.02 38.06
N SER A 268 -13.29 -6.16 36.79
CA SER A 268 -11.92 -6.40 36.38
C SER A 268 -11.25 -5.11 35.88
N LEU A 269 -9.98 -4.96 36.25
CA LEU A 269 -9.10 -3.89 35.84
C LEU A 269 -7.86 -4.49 35.16
N GLY A 270 -7.55 -4.02 33.96
CA GLY A 270 -6.34 -4.38 33.25
C GLY A 270 -5.28 -3.28 33.39
N THR A 271 -4.07 -3.66 33.80
CA THR A 271 -2.94 -2.74 33.90
C THR A 271 -1.80 -3.23 33.01
N GLY A 272 -1.28 -2.35 32.17
CA GLY A 272 -0.15 -2.62 31.30
C GLY A 272 1.08 -1.92 31.82
N SER A 273 2.17 -2.67 31.94
CA SER A 273 3.45 -2.15 32.38
C SER A 273 4.36 -1.75 31.21
N SER A 274 5.38 -0.95 31.52
CA SER A 274 6.47 -0.60 30.60
C SER A 274 7.28 -1.81 30.12
N ASN A 275 7.27 -2.90 30.90
CA ASN A 275 8.08 -4.09 30.67
C ASN A 275 7.36 -5.12 29.78
N GLY A 276 6.19 -4.78 29.21
CA GLY A 276 5.41 -5.68 28.37
C GLY A 276 4.57 -6.71 29.16
N LEU A 277 4.48 -6.55 30.48
CA LEU A 277 3.62 -7.38 31.33
C LEU A 277 2.25 -6.72 31.50
N ILE A 278 1.21 -7.53 31.40
CA ILE A 278 -0.17 -7.18 31.70
C ILE A 278 -0.55 -7.86 33.01
N HIS A 279 -1.08 -7.09 33.94
CA HIS A 279 -1.68 -7.61 35.15
C HIS A 279 -3.19 -7.40 35.09
N LEU A 280 -3.94 -8.46 35.36
CA LEU A 280 -5.38 -8.39 35.52
C LEU A 280 -5.71 -8.46 37.01
N TYR A 281 -6.46 -7.47 37.47
CA TYR A 281 -6.94 -7.35 38.84
C TYR A 281 -8.44 -7.51 38.89
N ASP A 282 -8.95 -8.10 39.96
CA ASP A 282 -10.32 -7.92 40.43
C ASP A 282 -10.28 -6.79 41.47
N LEU A 283 -11.18 -5.80 41.39
CA LEU A 283 -11.23 -4.69 42.36
C LEU A 283 -11.36 -5.15 43.81
N ARG A 284 -11.85 -6.37 44.05
CA ARG A 284 -11.98 -6.93 45.41
C ARG A 284 -10.66 -7.41 45.99
N SER A 285 -9.67 -7.71 45.16
CA SER A 285 -8.39 -8.30 45.58
C SER A 285 -7.21 -7.43 45.17
N PRO A 286 -6.28 -7.10 46.09
CA PRO A 286 -5.11 -6.30 45.75
C PRO A 286 -4.03 -7.09 44.99
N VAL A 287 -4.18 -8.41 44.86
CA VAL A 287 -3.26 -9.30 44.15
C VAL A 287 -3.79 -9.51 42.73
N PRO A 288 -2.94 -9.46 41.69
CA PRO A 288 -3.40 -9.77 40.34
C PRO A 288 -3.76 -11.25 40.25
N PHE A 289 -4.91 -11.55 39.64
CA PHE A 289 -5.33 -12.95 39.46
C PHE A 289 -4.64 -13.58 38.24
N GLN A 290 -4.21 -12.76 37.27
CA GLN A 290 -3.44 -13.22 36.11
C GLN A 290 -2.33 -12.22 35.73
N VAL A 291 -1.22 -12.78 35.28
CA VAL A 291 -0.11 -12.04 34.67
C VAL A 291 0.13 -12.61 33.27
N LYS A 292 0.04 -11.75 32.26
CA LYS A 292 0.23 -12.08 30.84
C LYS A 292 1.44 -11.33 30.31
N ASP A 293 2.22 -11.99 29.45
CA ASP A 293 3.44 -11.41 28.88
C ASP A 293 3.33 -11.26 27.35
N GLN A 294 3.59 -10.05 26.86
CA GLN A 294 3.63 -9.78 25.43
C GLN A 294 4.87 -10.39 24.75
N GLY A 295 5.98 -10.57 25.47
CA GLY A 295 7.18 -11.29 25.05
C GLY A 295 8.31 -10.43 24.46
N TYR A 296 8.02 -9.26 23.86
CA TYR A 296 9.08 -8.37 23.34
C TYR A 296 9.66 -7.41 24.38
N GLY A 297 9.02 -7.27 25.54
CA GLY A 297 9.48 -6.35 26.59
C GLY A 297 9.36 -4.87 26.23
N PHE A 298 8.49 -4.52 25.27
CA PHE A 298 8.17 -3.13 24.97
C PHE A 298 7.02 -2.64 25.85
N PRO A 299 6.90 -1.32 26.08
CA PRO A 299 5.80 -0.77 26.85
C PRO A 299 4.47 -1.01 26.14
N ILE A 300 3.47 -1.43 26.92
CA ILE A 300 2.11 -1.63 26.44
C ILE A 300 1.45 -0.26 26.28
N HIS A 301 1.06 0.11 25.07
CA HIS A 301 0.52 1.45 24.82
C HIS A 301 -1.01 1.49 24.92
N THR A 302 -1.71 0.42 24.50
CA THR A 302 -3.17 0.32 24.59
C THR A 302 -3.57 -1.04 25.10
N LEU A 303 -4.42 -1.01 26.12
CA LEU A 303 -5.18 -2.15 26.60
C LEU A 303 -6.66 -1.82 26.40
N GLN A 304 -7.42 -2.79 25.90
CA GLN A 304 -8.87 -2.62 25.75
C GLN A 304 -9.59 -3.94 26.01
N PHE A 305 -10.59 -3.94 26.89
CA PHE A 305 -11.51 -5.06 27.03
C PHE A 305 -12.48 -5.09 25.83
N LEU A 306 -12.49 -6.21 25.13
CA LEU A 306 -13.38 -6.49 24.02
C LEU A 306 -14.58 -7.29 24.54
N GLU A 307 -15.64 -6.57 24.86
CA GLU A 307 -16.93 -7.18 25.16
C GLU A 307 -17.94 -6.77 24.10
N GLN A 308 -18.47 -7.76 23.38
CA GLN A 308 -19.56 -7.52 22.46
C GLN A 308 -20.81 -7.14 23.26
N SER A 309 -21.52 -6.11 22.79
CA SER A 309 -22.80 -5.73 23.35
C SER A 309 -23.80 -6.88 23.12
N SER A 310 -24.51 -7.29 24.18
CA SER A 310 -25.45 -8.42 24.22
C SER A 310 -26.56 -8.42 23.13
N ALA A 311 -26.65 -7.38 22.30
CA ALA A 311 -27.65 -7.21 21.26
C ALA A 311 -27.39 -8.06 20.00
N THR A 312 -26.15 -8.48 19.71
CA THR A 312 -25.84 -9.42 18.63
C THR A 312 -25.79 -10.85 19.18
N GLN A 313 -26.96 -11.42 19.45
CA GLN A 313 -27.14 -12.82 19.80
C GLN A 313 -26.76 -13.73 18.61
N ALA A 314 -25.61 -14.42 18.68
CA ALA A 314 -25.38 -15.76 18.10
C ALA A 314 -23.96 -16.33 18.29
N ALA A 315 -23.06 -15.72 19.06
CA ALA A 315 -21.84 -16.40 19.48
C ALA A 315 -21.45 -15.94 20.89
N THR A 316 -21.56 -16.84 21.87
CA THR A 316 -20.82 -16.78 23.13
C THR A 316 -19.34 -16.71 22.79
N ILE A 317 -18.82 -15.50 22.59
CA ILE A 317 -17.39 -15.24 22.62
C ILE A 317 -17.15 -14.64 23.98
N GLU A 318 -16.40 -15.38 24.79
CA GLU A 318 -15.93 -14.94 26.10
C GLU A 318 -15.27 -13.55 25.99
N PRO A 319 -15.36 -12.73 27.04
CA PRO A 319 -14.76 -11.41 27.03
C PRO A 319 -13.25 -11.53 26.74
N LYS A 320 -12.78 -10.85 25.70
CA LYS A 320 -11.38 -10.90 25.27
C LYS A 320 -10.67 -9.63 25.71
N LEU A 321 -9.36 -9.75 25.91
CA LEU A 321 -8.51 -8.61 26.20
C LEU A 321 -7.60 -8.32 24.99
N LEU A 322 -7.75 -7.13 24.42
CA LEU A 322 -6.80 -6.61 23.45
C LEU A 322 -5.64 -5.95 24.18
N SER A 323 -4.44 -6.29 23.76
CA SER A 323 -3.21 -5.67 24.21
C SER A 323 -2.33 -5.35 23.03
N ALA A 324 -1.75 -4.16 23.03
CA ALA A 324 -0.88 -3.73 21.95
C ALA A 324 0.41 -3.12 22.50
N ASP A 325 1.50 -3.65 21.98
CA ASP A 325 2.83 -3.09 22.08
C ASP A 325 3.13 -2.30 20.81
N LYS A 326 4.28 -1.65 20.82
CA LYS A 326 4.85 -1.00 19.63
C LYS A 326 4.90 -1.90 18.38
N ARG A 327 4.97 -3.23 18.51
CA ARG A 327 5.13 -4.15 17.35
C ARG A 327 4.04 -5.20 17.17
N ILE A 328 3.41 -5.68 18.24
CA ILE A 328 2.43 -6.77 18.17
C ILE A 328 1.15 -6.33 18.85
N ILE A 329 0.02 -6.70 18.24
CA ILE A 329 -1.28 -6.72 18.90
C ILE A 329 -1.59 -8.17 19.26
N LYS A 330 -1.81 -8.46 20.55
CA LYS A 330 -2.29 -9.77 21.01
C LYS A 330 -3.69 -9.65 21.56
N LEU A 331 -4.50 -10.61 21.19
CA LEU A 331 -5.84 -10.84 21.74
C LEU A 331 -5.72 -12.02 22.70
N TRP A 332 -6.09 -11.79 23.95
CA TRP A 332 -6.07 -12.79 25.00
C TRP A 332 -7.50 -13.19 25.33
N ASP A 333 -7.70 -14.45 25.65
CA ASP A 333 -8.86 -14.81 26.45
C ASP A 333 -8.66 -14.32 27.88
N ILE A 334 -9.72 -13.99 28.60
CA ILE A 334 -9.59 -13.59 30.02
C ILE A 334 -9.38 -14.81 30.90
N GLU A 335 -10.00 -15.95 30.59
CA GLU A 335 -9.83 -17.16 31.40
C GLU A 335 -8.49 -17.83 31.13
N ASP A 336 -8.06 -17.87 29.87
CA ASP A 336 -6.80 -18.49 29.48
C ASP A 336 -5.59 -17.55 29.55
N GLN A 337 -4.45 -18.15 29.88
CA GLN A 337 -3.13 -17.50 29.82
C GLN A 337 -2.50 -17.56 28.43
N LYS A 338 -3.13 -18.24 27.46
CA LYS A 338 -2.64 -18.37 26.09
C LYS A 338 -3.19 -17.22 25.24
N PRO A 339 -2.37 -16.61 24.36
CA PRO A 339 -2.91 -15.64 23.41
C PRO A 339 -3.81 -16.37 22.41
N TRP A 340 -5.02 -15.83 22.21
CA TRP A 340 -6.01 -16.35 21.26
C TRP A 340 -5.56 -16.10 19.81
N THR A 341 -5.12 -14.87 19.53
CA THR A 341 -4.49 -14.55 18.25
C THR A 341 -3.47 -13.42 18.40
N SER A 342 -2.58 -13.31 17.43
CA SER A 342 -1.54 -12.29 17.37
C SER A 342 -1.51 -11.66 15.99
N VAL A 343 -1.30 -10.34 15.96
CA VAL A 343 -1.20 -9.55 14.73
C VAL A 343 0.13 -8.83 14.76
N GLU A 344 0.98 -9.12 13.78
CA GLU A 344 2.30 -8.52 13.63
C GLU A 344 2.31 -7.61 12.39
N PRO A 345 2.03 -6.30 12.55
CA PRO A 345 2.26 -5.35 11.48
C PRO A 345 3.75 -5.23 11.12
N ALA A 346 4.02 -4.87 9.87
CA ALA A 346 5.37 -4.59 9.39
C ALA A 346 5.96 -3.27 9.94
N VAL A 347 5.10 -2.39 10.47
CA VAL A 347 5.44 -1.05 10.96
C VAL A 347 5.05 -0.92 12.43
N ASP A 348 5.81 -0.11 13.16
CA ASP A 348 5.53 0.18 14.56
C ASP A 348 4.17 0.88 14.75
N ILE A 349 3.44 0.50 15.80
CA ILE A 349 2.11 0.96 16.17
C ILE A 349 2.21 1.96 17.32
N ASN A 350 1.40 3.01 17.26
CA ASN A 350 1.26 4.02 18.30
C ASN A 350 -0.06 3.88 19.07
N SER A 351 -1.15 3.53 18.37
CA SER A 351 -2.48 3.42 18.96
C SER A 351 -3.34 2.43 18.19
N VAL A 352 -4.19 1.69 18.92
CA VAL A 352 -5.16 0.76 18.35
C VAL A 352 -6.55 1.19 18.79
N ALA A 353 -7.51 1.17 17.86
CA ALA A 353 -8.91 1.39 18.14
C ALA A 353 -9.74 0.22 17.60
N TRP A 354 -10.56 -0.36 18.47
CA TRP A 354 -11.53 -1.37 18.10
C TRP A 354 -12.85 -0.72 17.66
N CYS A 355 -13.41 -1.19 16.55
CA CYS A 355 -14.78 -0.86 16.16
C CYS A 355 -15.76 -1.72 16.95
N LYS A 356 -16.56 -1.09 17.83
CA LYS A 356 -17.52 -1.75 18.71
C LYS A 356 -18.39 -2.76 17.95
N ASP A 357 -18.61 -3.92 18.56
CA ASP A 357 -19.45 -5.01 18.05
C ASP A 357 -19.02 -5.60 16.69
N SER A 358 -17.76 -5.40 16.28
CA SER A 358 -17.23 -5.91 15.01
C SER A 358 -15.87 -6.59 15.17
N GLY A 359 -15.47 -7.40 14.18
CA GLY A 359 -14.14 -8.01 14.12
C GLY A 359 -13.02 -7.07 13.64
N MET A 360 -13.28 -5.76 13.54
CA MET A 360 -12.36 -4.82 12.87
C MET A 360 -11.54 -3.99 13.86
N LEU A 361 -10.24 -3.92 13.61
CA LEU A 361 -9.26 -3.14 14.37
C LEU A 361 -8.61 -2.11 13.44
N LEU A 362 -8.62 -0.85 13.87
CA LEU A 362 -7.93 0.24 13.18
C LEU A 362 -6.69 0.62 13.99
N THR A 363 -5.60 0.90 13.30
CA THR A 363 -4.33 1.17 13.97
C THR A 363 -3.69 2.43 13.41
N ALA A 364 -3.19 3.27 14.31
CA ALA A 364 -2.30 4.36 14.01
C ALA A 364 -0.86 3.84 14.13
N ASN A 365 -0.08 4.00 13.07
CA ASN A 365 1.28 3.50 12.94
C ASN A 365 2.23 4.62 12.47
N GLU A 366 3.52 4.32 12.54
CA GLU A 366 4.62 5.13 11.97
C GLU A 366 4.69 5.08 10.43
N GLY A 367 3.74 4.38 9.80
CA GLY A 367 3.68 4.24 8.36
C GLY A 367 2.85 5.34 7.74
N ARG A 368 3.03 5.52 6.42
CA ARG A 368 2.19 6.42 5.63
C ARG A 368 0.71 6.01 5.73
N GLN A 369 0.46 4.71 5.60
CA GLN A 369 -0.88 4.15 5.54
C GLN A 369 -1.25 3.50 6.86
N GLN A 370 -2.37 3.94 7.41
CA GLN A 370 -2.93 3.35 8.61
C GLN A 370 -3.43 1.93 8.33
N HIS A 371 -3.19 1.00 9.25
CA HIS A 371 -3.58 -0.38 9.04
C HIS A 371 -5.00 -0.65 9.55
N SER A 372 -5.76 -1.41 8.76
CA SER A 372 -7.02 -2.01 9.17
C SER A 372 -6.88 -3.53 9.16
N PHE A 373 -7.12 -4.13 10.32
CA PHE A 373 -7.14 -5.57 10.50
C PHE A 373 -8.57 -6.04 10.69
N PHE A 374 -8.89 -7.20 10.12
CA PHE A 374 -10.18 -7.81 10.26
C PHE A 374 -10.05 -9.27 10.68
N ILE A 375 -10.80 -9.65 11.71
CA ILE A 375 -10.81 -10.97 12.34
C ILE A 375 -12.25 -11.49 12.30
N PRO A 376 -12.62 -12.32 11.30
CA PRO A 376 -13.99 -12.80 11.15
C PRO A 376 -14.50 -13.60 12.35
N GLN A 377 -13.60 -14.35 13.01
CA GLN A 377 -13.95 -15.13 14.20
C GLN A 377 -14.15 -14.28 15.46
N LEU A 378 -13.71 -13.01 15.47
CA LEU A 378 -13.94 -12.10 16.58
C LEU A 378 -15.34 -11.49 16.50
N GLY A 379 -15.87 -11.31 15.30
CA GLY A 379 -17.20 -10.78 15.03
C GLY A 379 -17.37 -10.45 13.55
N PRO A 380 -18.61 -10.23 13.09
CA PRO A 380 -18.89 -9.88 11.70
C PRO A 380 -18.28 -8.51 11.34
N ALA A 381 -18.19 -8.23 10.04
CA ALA A 381 -17.82 -6.90 9.57
C ALA A 381 -18.85 -5.85 10.03
N PRO A 382 -18.43 -4.60 10.30
CA PRO A 382 -19.36 -3.55 10.68
C PRO A 382 -20.32 -3.22 9.54
N LYS A 383 -21.49 -2.65 9.85
CA LYS A 383 -22.60 -2.42 8.89
C LYS A 383 -22.20 -1.69 7.61
N TRP A 384 -21.25 -0.76 7.70
CA TRP A 384 -20.74 0.03 6.58
C TRP A 384 -19.74 -0.72 5.68
N CYS A 385 -19.31 -1.92 6.09
CA CYS A 385 -18.36 -2.78 5.37
C CYS A 385 -18.80 -4.25 5.32
N SER A 386 -20.09 -4.50 5.15
CA SER A 386 -20.62 -5.86 4.96
C SER A 386 -20.01 -6.62 3.78
N PHE A 387 -19.49 -5.90 2.77
CA PHE A 387 -18.78 -6.51 1.64
C PHE A 387 -17.51 -7.27 2.06
N LEU A 388 -16.88 -6.91 3.18
CA LEU A 388 -15.68 -7.60 3.66
C LEU A 388 -15.93 -9.05 4.02
N ASP A 389 -17.11 -9.37 4.58
CA ASP A 389 -17.46 -10.74 4.93
C ASP A 389 -17.54 -11.61 3.66
N ASN A 390 -18.17 -11.09 2.60
CA ASN A 390 -18.23 -11.78 1.30
C ASN A 390 -16.83 -11.97 0.69
N LEU A 391 -15.98 -10.95 0.74
CA LEU A 391 -14.62 -11.03 0.20
C LEU A 391 -13.76 -12.05 0.95
N VAL A 392 -13.91 -12.12 2.28
CA VAL A 392 -13.23 -13.13 3.09
C VAL A 392 -13.74 -14.53 2.77
N GLU A 393 -15.05 -14.69 2.58
CA GLU A 393 -15.64 -15.98 2.21
C GLU A 393 -15.15 -16.44 0.83
N GLU A 394 -15.16 -15.57 -0.19
CA GLU A 394 -14.60 -15.86 -1.52
C GLU A 394 -13.12 -16.25 -1.42
N MET A 395 -12.33 -15.53 -0.62
CA MET A 395 -10.92 -15.86 -0.38
C MET A 395 -10.72 -17.16 0.40
N ALA A 396 -11.67 -17.57 1.24
CA ALA A 396 -11.63 -18.82 1.98
C ALA A 396 -12.06 -20.01 1.09
N GLU A 397 -12.97 -19.77 0.14
CA GLU A 397 -13.45 -20.76 -0.82
C GLU A 397 -12.40 -21.10 -1.89
N ASP A 398 -11.56 -20.14 -2.30
CA ASP A 398 -10.53 -20.33 -3.34
C ASP A 398 -9.37 -21.25 -2.88
N PRO A 399 -9.33 -22.54 -3.27
CA PRO A 399 -8.35 -23.49 -2.75
C PRO A 399 -6.93 -23.29 -3.31
N ASN A 400 -6.83 -22.47 -4.37
CA ASN A 400 -5.59 -22.15 -5.09
C ASN A 400 -4.93 -20.83 -4.58
N ASP A 401 -5.70 -20.05 -3.81
CA ASP A 401 -5.29 -19.09 -2.78
C ASP A 401 -4.06 -19.39 -1.93
N PRO A 402 -2.84 -18.84 -2.13
CA PRO A 402 -1.79 -18.96 -1.10
C PRO A 402 -2.15 -18.20 0.19
N SER A 403 -3.10 -17.27 0.12
CA SER A 403 -3.65 -16.50 1.24
C SER A 403 -5.00 -17.02 1.77
N ALA A 404 -5.53 -18.10 1.21
CA ALA A 404 -6.76 -18.72 1.69
C ALA A 404 -6.51 -19.39 3.05
N PHE A 405 -7.39 -19.15 4.02
CA PHE A 405 -7.36 -19.87 5.30
C PHE A 405 -7.79 -21.31 5.03
N LYS A 406 -6.81 -22.18 4.81
CA LYS A 406 -7.04 -23.63 4.76
C LYS A 406 -7.39 -24.07 6.17
N SER A 407 -8.69 -24.11 6.48
CA SER A 407 -9.20 -24.90 7.59
C SER A 407 -8.51 -26.26 7.51
N ALA A 408 -7.61 -26.52 8.45
CA ALA A 408 -6.88 -27.78 8.52
C ALA A 408 -7.81 -28.98 8.78
N GLN A 409 -9.14 -28.78 8.79
CA GLN A 409 -10.15 -29.78 9.11
C GLN A 409 -11.23 -29.98 8.04
N SER A 410 -11.19 -29.31 6.88
CA SER A 410 -12.20 -29.52 5.84
C SER A 410 -11.64 -29.70 4.43
N SER A 411 -10.58 -30.51 4.28
CA SER A 411 -10.30 -31.29 3.05
C SER A 411 -8.98 -32.06 3.22
N SER A 412 -8.98 -33.04 4.12
CA SER A 412 -8.09 -34.19 3.95
C SER A 412 -8.96 -35.42 3.91
N VAL A 413 -9.51 -35.69 2.71
CA VAL A 413 -9.69 -37.07 2.29
C VAL A 413 -8.37 -37.75 2.59
N TRP A 414 -8.42 -38.73 3.48
CA TRP A 414 -7.27 -39.43 4.06
C TRP A 414 -6.05 -39.49 3.12
N PRO A 415 -4.86 -39.04 3.56
CA PRO A 415 -3.68 -39.08 2.72
C PRO A 415 -3.42 -40.51 2.24
N GLY A 416 -3.55 -40.72 0.93
CA GLY A 416 -3.37 -42.03 0.31
C GLY A 416 -4.64 -42.71 -0.20
N PHE A 417 -5.83 -42.10 -0.11
CA PHE A 417 -7.06 -42.62 -0.71
C PHE A 417 -7.71 -41.62 -1.68
N THR A 418 -8.06 -42.08 -2.87
CA THR A 418 -8.86 -41.35 -3.86
C THR A 418 -10.31 -41.83 -3.83
N LEU A 419 -11.25 -40.90 -3.97
CA LEU A 419 -12.68 -41.21 -3.94
C LEU A 419 -13.15 -41.51 -5.37
N VAL A 420 -13.62 -42.74 -5.58
CA VAL A 420 -14.01 -43.26 -6.89
C VAL A 420 -15.51 -43.56 -6.90
N PRO A 421 -16.31 -42.95 -7.81
CA PRO A 421 -17.73 -43.25 -7.97
C PRO A 421 -17.96 -44.74 -8.27
N SER A 422 -19.10 -45.29 -7.82
CA SER A 422 -19.43 -46.70 -8.05
C SER A 422 -19.49 -47.09 -9.53
N GLU A 423 -19.87 -46.14 -10.40
CA GLU A 423 -19.91 -46.32 -11.85
C GLU A 423 -18.51 -46.50 -12.46
N GLU A 424 -17.50 -45.85 -11.90
CA GLU A 424 -16.12 -45.91 -12.40
C GLU A 424 -15.46 -47.22 -11.99
N VAL A 425 -15.74 -47.72 -10.78
CA VAL A 425 -15.32 -49.07 -10.35
C VAL A 425 -15.96 -50.15 -11.23
N ALA A 426 -17.24 -50.01 -11.60
CA ALA A 426 -17.90 -50.92 -12.54
C ALA A 426 -17.27 -50.87 -13.95
N LYS A 427 -16.82 -49.69 -14.40
CA LYS A 427 -16.05 -49.55 -15.65
C LYS A 427 -14.68 -50.23 -15.56
N TRP A 428 -13.98 -50.13 -14.43
CA TRP A 428 -12.72 -50.84 -14.22
C TRP A 428 -12.89 -52.35 -14.23
N ASP A 429 -13.93 -52.86 -13.55
CA ASP A 429 -14.25 -54.28 -13.53
C ASP A 429 -14.57 -54.79 -14.95
N ALA A 430 -15.40 -54.06 -15.71
CA ALA A 430 -15.68 -54.38 -17.11
C ALA A 430 -14.45 -54.31 -18.03
N LYS A 431 -13.51 -53.39 -17.79
CA LYS A 431 -12.25 -53.28 -18.54
C LYS A 431 -11.28 -54.42 -18.20
N LEU A 432 -11.21 -54.83 -16.93
CA LEU A 432 -10.40 -55.97 -16.45
C LEU A 432 -10.90 -57.30 -17.01
N ILE A 433 -12.22 -57.52 -17.01
CA ILE A 433 -12.85 -58.71 -17.61
C ILE A 433 -12.53 -58.79 -19.11
N LYS A 434 -12.57 -57.66 -19.84
CA LYS A 434 -12.21 -57.62 -21.26
C LYS A 434 -10.72 -57.86 -21.52
N ALA A 435 -9.85 -57.52 -20.57
CA ALA A 435 -8.40 -57.73 -20.66
C ALA A 435 -7.97 -59.16 -20.24
N GLY A 436 -8.91 -60.04 -19.89
CA GLY A 436 -8.64 -61.41 -19.45
C GLY A 436 -8.08 -61.51 -18.02
N GLY A 437 -8.23 -60.46 -17.22
CA GLY A 437 -7.85 -60.44 -15.80
C GLY A 437 -8.96 -60.97 -14.89
N GLU A 438 -8.60 -61.30 -13.65
CA GLU A 438 -9.57 -61.61 -12.60
C GLU A 438 -10.43 -60.37 -12.27
N PRO A 439 -11.74 -60.54 -12.02
CA PRO A 439 -12.61 -59.43 -11.62
C PRO A 439 -12.12 -58.81 -10.30
N ILE A 440 -12.45 -57.53 -10.09
CA ILE A 440 -12.09 -56.85 -8.84
C ILE A 440 -12.93 -57.47 -7.72
N ASP A 441 -12.34 -58.39 -6.95
CA ASP A 441 -13.01 -58.95 -5.79
C ASP A 441 -13.11 -57.92 -4.67
N LEU A 442 -14.18 -57.13 -4.74
CA LEU A 442 -14.55 -56.07 -3.81
C LEU A 442 -14.49 -56.55 -2.35
N ALA A 443 -14.84 -57.81 -2.07
CA ALA A 443 -14.80 -58.36 -0.71
C ALA A 443 -13.36 -58.47 -0.17
N SER A 444 -12.42 -58.96 -0.99
CA SER A 444 -11.01 -59.06 -0.61
C SER A 444 -10.33 -57.69 -0.43
N TYR A 445 -10.67 -56.71 -1.28
CA TYR A 445 -10.13 -55.35 -1.20
C TYR A 445 -10.73 -54.54 -0.03
N MET A 446 -11.98 -54.82 0.36
CA MET A 446 -12.57 -54.30 1.60
C MET A 446 -11.92 -54.91 2.84
N GLN A 447 -11.68 -56.21 2.84
CA GLN A 447 -11.10 -56.92 3.98
C GLN A 447 -9.63 -56.57 4.20
N SER A 448 -8.90 -56.22 3.14
CA SER A 448 -7.52 -55.72 3.21
C SER A 448 -7.41 -54.22 3.51
N GLY A 449 -8.53 -53.51 3.70
CA GLY A 449 -8.55 -52.08 4.02
C GLY A 449 -8.10 -51.17 2.87
N LYS A 450 -7.99 -51.71 1.64
CA LYS A 450 -7.56 -50.96 0.44
C LYS A 450 -8.72 -50.28 -0.29
N MET A 451 -9.95 -50.70 -0.01
CA MET A 451 -11.20 -50.06 -0.44
C MET A 451 -12.17 -49.92 0.73
N VAL A 452 -12.71 -48.73 0.94
CA VAL A 452 -13.74 -48.46 1.96
C VAL A 452 -15.01 -47.95 1.28
N PRO A 453 -16.20 -48.54 1.52
CA PRO A 453 -17.46 -48.02 1.01
C PRO A 453 -17.73 -46.61 1.56
N TYR A 454 -18.07 -45.66 0.69
CA TYR A 454 -18.35 -44.29 1.08
C TYR A 454 -19.52 -43.71 0.28
N SER A 455 -20.68 -43.56 0.93
CA SER A 455 -21.94 -42.96 0.46
C SER A 455 -22.40 -43.36 -0.97
N LYS A 456 -21.77 -42.85 -2.02
CA LYS A 456 -22.06 -43.10 -3.45
C LYS A 456 -20.87 -43.68 -4.24
N GLY A 457 -19.86 -44.20 -3.56
CA GLY A 457 -18.66 -44.75 -4.18
C GLY A 457 -17.76 -45.51 -3.22
N TYR A 458 -16.49 -45.63 -3.59
CA TYR A 458 -15.47 -46.30 -2.79
C TYR A 458 -14.27 -45.38 -2.62
N GLN A 459 -13.73 -45.31 -1.41
CA GLN A 459 -12.41 -44.75 -1.17
C GLN A 459 -11.39 -45.83 -1.50
N VAL A 460 -10.63 -45.65 -2.57
CA VAL A 460 -9.63 -46.59 -3.09
C VAL A 460 -8.24 -46.07 -2.74
N SER A 461 -7.36 -46.91 -2.22
CA SER A 461 -5.97 -46.50 -1.98
C SER A 461 -5.27 -46.04 -3.28
N ASN A 462 -4.43 -45.01 -3.21
CA ASN A 462 -3.69 -44.44 -4.35
C ASN A 462 -2.84 -45.50 -5.06
N PHE A 463 -2.36 -46.51 -4.34
CA PHE A 463 -1.62 -47.63 -4.94
C PHE A 463 -2.50 -48.44 -5.90
N VAL A 464 -3.71 -48.81 -5.46
CA VAL A 464 -4.67 -49.54 -6.30
C VAL A 464 -5.16 -48.65 -7.43
N TYR A 465 -5.48 -47.38 -7.14
CA TYR A 465 -5.89 -46.40 -8.14
C TYR A 465 -4.85 -46.23 -9.26
N ASN A 466 -3.59 -46.00 -8.91
CA ASN A 466 -2.49 -45.84 -9.87
C ASN A 466 -2.19 -47.14 -10.63
N SER A 467 -2.35 -48.30 -9.99
CA SER A 467 -2.14 -49.58 -10.66
C SER A 467 -3.20 -49.84 -11.74
N ILE A 468 -4.48 -49.56 -11.45
CA ILE A 468 -5.58 -49.77 -12.39
C ILE A 468 -5.53 -48.73 -13.50
N THR A 469 -5.33 -47.45 -13.17
CA THR A 469 -5.23 -46.37 -14.18
C THR A 469 -3.98 -46.49 -15.04
N GLY A 470 -2.87 -47.01 -14.51
CA GLY A 470 -1.65 -47.29 -15.28
C GLY A 470 -1.80 -48.44 -16.27
N LEU A 471 -2.63 -49.44 -15.96
CA LEU A 471 -2.95 -50.55 -16.87
C LEU A 471 -3.86 -50.12 -18.03
N PHE A 472 -4.69 -49.10 -17.82
CA PHE A 472 -5.62 -48.60 -18.83
C PHE A 472 -5.43 -47.10 -19.05
N PRO A 473 -4.46 -46.68 -19.89
CA PRO A 473 -4.35 -45.30 -20.29
C PRO A 473 -5.64 -44.85 -21.00
N ASP A 474 -6.36 -43.90 -20.42
CA ASP A 474 -7.62 -43.43 -20.99
C ASP A 474 -7.39 -42.84 -22.40
N THR A 475 -7.88 -43.57 -23.40
CA THR A 475 -8.01 -43.10 -24.79
C THR A 475 -9.23 -42.20 -24.98
N GLU A 476 -10.07 -42.03 -23.95
CA GLU A 476 -11.39 -41.37 -24.07
C GLU A 476 -11.37 -39.84 -23.88
N ASN A 477 -10.23 -39.21 -23.55
CA ASN A 477 -10.14 -37.75 -23.43
C ASN A 477 -9.16 -37.08 -24.42
N PRO A 478 -9.30 -37.29 -25.76
CA PRO A 478 -8.50 -36.57 -26.75
C PRO A 478 -8.80 -35.07 -26.76
N ARG A 479 -9.99 -34.65 -26.33
CA ARG A 479 -10.38 -33.23 -26.26
C ARG A 479 -9.63 -32.48 -25.16
N ALA A 480 -9.52 -33.05 -23.96
CA ALA A 480 -8.78 -32.44 -22.85
C ALA A 480 -7.27 -32.36 -23.16
N LYS A 481 -6.70 -33.41 -23.77
CA LYS A 481 -5.31 -33.39 -24.24
C LYS A 481 -5.08 -32.34 -25.34
N LYS A 482 -5.99 -32.22 -26.31
CA LYS A 482 -5.92 -31.17 -27.35
C LYS A 482 -6.05 -29.77 -26.76
N VAL A 483 -6.93 -29.54 -25.79
CA VAL A 483 -7.07 -28.23 -25.12
C VAL A 483 -5.82 -27.90 -24.29
N ALA A 484 -5.24 -28.88 -23.59
CA ALA A 484 -3.98 -28.69 -22.87
C ALA A 484 -2.80 -28.43 -23.82
N GLU A 485 -2.74 -29.11 -24.98
CA GLU A 485 -1.74 -28.85 -26.02
C GLU A 485 -1.91 -27.46 -26.65
N ILE A 486 -3.15 -27.01 -26.90
CA ILE A 486 -3.44 -25.66 -27.40
C ILE A 486 -2.99 -24.61 -26.37
N MET A 487 -3.35 -24.77 -25.09
CA MET A 487 -2.91 -23.87 -24.02
C MET A 487 -1.39 -23.88 -23.84
N ASN A 488 -0.73 -25.04 -23.94
CA ASN A 488 0.72 -25.13 -23.84
C ASN A 488 1.40 -24.48 -25.06
N LYS A 489 0.83 -24.60 -26.25
CA LYS A 489 1.34 -23.94 -27.47
C LYS A 489 1.16 -22.42 -27.40
N GLU A 490 0.09 -21.93 -26.79
CA GLU A 490 -0.10 -20.51 -26.47
C GLU A 490 0.87 -20.01 -25.39
N ARG A 491 1.15 -20.82 -24.36
CA ARG A 491 2.17 -20.50 -23.34
C ARG A 491 3.58 -20.52 -23.92
N GLU A 492 3.89 -21.46 -24.81
CA GLU A 492 5.18 -21.58 -25.49
C GLU A 492 5.44 -20.44 -26.48
N SER A 493 4.40 -19.96 -27.17
CA SER A 493 4.53 -18.80 -28.08
C SER A 493 4.74 -17.49 -27.31
N ARG A 494 4.19 -17.38 -26.10
CA ARG A 494 4.31 -16.20 -25.23
C ARG A 494 5.68 -16.10 -24.52
N ILE A 495 6.47 -17.17 -24.46
CA ILE A 495 7.71 -17.23 -23.65
C ILE A 495 9.00 -17.40 -24.47
N ARG A 496 8.97 -17.56 -25.80
CA ARG A 496 10.22 -17.84 -26.52
C ARG A 496 11.06 -16.60 -26.82
N GLY A 497 12.12 -16.41 -26.02
CA GLY A 497 13.31 -15.66 -26.41
C GLY A 497 14.01 -16.29 -27.63
N LYS A 498 14.56 -15.45 -28.51
CA LYS A 498 15.17 -15.81 -29.81
C LYS A 498 16.06 -17.08 -29.73
N LYS A 499 15.80 -18.08 -30.58
CA LYS A 499 16.69 -19.25 -30.76
C LYS A 499 18.09 -18.75 -31.13
N LYS A 500 19.13 -19.12 -30.37
CA LYS A 500 20.52 -18.84 -30.72
C LYS A 500 20.92 -19.72 -31.92
N VAL A 501 21.43 -19.09 -32.97
CA VAL A 501 21.93 -19.79 -34.17
C VAL A 501 23.31 -20.40 -33.86
N ALA A 502 23.45 -21.71 -34.04
CA ALA A 502 24.70 -22.45 -33.88
C ALA A 502 25.37 -22.62 -35.25
N VAL A 503 26.14 -21.62 -35.67
CA VAL A 503 26.94 -21.66 -36.90
C VAL A 503 28.39 -21.27 -36.57
N LYS A 504 29.36 -21.94 -37.18
CA LYS A 504 30.80 -21.85 -36.87
C LYS A 504 31.48 -20.62 -37.48
N VAL A 505 31.14 -20.24 -38.71
CA VAL A 505 31.69 -19.09 -39.44
C VAL A 505 30.54 -18.16 -39.89
N ASN A 506 30.73 -16.83 -39.86
CA ASN A 506 29.71 -15.84 -40.30
C ASN A 506 28.37 -15.85 -39.53
N ARG A 507 28.41 -16.05 -38.20
CA ARG A 507 27.21 -16.04 -37.33
C ARG A 507 26.27 -14.83 -37.54
N ARG A 508 26.84 -13.63 -37.77
CA ARG A 508 26.08 -12.38 -37.95
C ARG A 508 25.35 -12.30 -39.30
N LEU A 509 25.85 -13.00 -40.32
CA LEU A 509 25.17 -13.18 -41.59
C LEU A 509 24.02 -14.18 -41.44
N ALA A 510 24.26 -15.28 -40.73
CA ALA A 510 23.24 -16.30 -40.45
C ALA A 510 22.07 -15.73 -39.63
N GLU A 511 22.35 -14.91 -38.61
CA GLU A 511 21.32 -14.20 -37.84
C GLU A 511 20.54 -13.18 -38.69
N ARG A 512 21.18 -12.51 -39.66
CA ARG A 512 20.50 -11.60 -40.60
C ARG A 512 19.59 -12.36 -41.58
N MET A 513 20.05 -13.50 -42.12
CA MET A 513 19.24 -14.33 -43.01
C MET A 513 18.01 -14.90 -42.30
N LEU A 514 18.17 -15.40 -41.07
CA LEU A 514 17.04 -15.94 -40.29
C LEU A 514 15.98 -14.87 -39.98
N ASN A 515 16.40 -13.66 -39.59
CA ASN A 515 15.46 -12.56 -39.38
C ASN A 515 14.78 -12.09 -40.68
N ALA A 516 15.47 -12.17 -41.82
CA ALA A 516 14.89 -11.82 -43.12
C ALA A 516 13.87 -12.88 -43.57
N GLU A 517 14.15 -14.15 -43.31
CA GLU A 517 13.27 -15.29 -43.60
C GLU A 517 12.00 -15.24 -42.73
N GLU A 518 12.14 -15.04 -41.41
CA GLU A 518 11.00 -14.87 -40.48
C GLU A 518 10.10 -13.69 -40.89
N LYS A 519 10.70 -12.58 -41.35
CA LYS A 519 9.93 -11.44 -41.89
C LYS A 519 9.20 -11.78 -43.19
N ARG A 520 9.77 -12.59 -44.08
CA ARG A 520 9.11 -13.03 -45.32
C ARG A 520 7.97 -14.00 -45.01
N GLU A 521 8.19 -14.97 -44.12
CA GLU A 521 7.15 -15.90 -43.67
C GLU A 521 5.99 -15.17 -42.99
N ARG A 522 6.27 -14.19 -42.12
CA ARG A 522 5.22 -13.35 -41.49
C ARG A 522 4.41 -12.56 -42.52
N LYS A 523 5.05 -12.03 -43.57
CA LYS A 523 4.36 -11.34 -44.67
C LYS A 523 3.53 -12.30 -45.51
N HIS A 524 4.05 -13.49 -45.80
CA HIS A 524 3.34 -14.53 -46.55
C HIS A 524 2.12 -15.05 -45.79
N ALA A 525 2.26 -15.32 -44.49
CA ALA A 525 1.15 -15.70 -43.61
C ALA A 525 0.08 -14.61 -43.52
N LYS A 526 0.48 -13.32 -43.44
CA LYS A 526 -0.47 -12.20 -43.45
C LYS A 526 -1.25 -12.13 -44.77
N ARG A 527 -0.60 -12.40 -45.91
CA ARG A 527 -1.24 -12.38 -47.24
C ARG A 527 -2.22 -13.54 -47.45
N LEU A 528 -1.94 -14.71 -46.85
CA LEU A 528 -2.85 -15.86 -46.85
C LEU A 528 -4.08 -15.62 -45.96
N LEU A 529 -3.92 -14.91 -44.84
CA LEU A 529 -5.02 -14.51 -43.95
C LEU A 529 -5.92 -13.42 -44.56
N GLU A 530 -5.37 -12.50 -45.35
CA GLU A 530 -6.15 -11.45 -46.03
C GLU A 530 -6.91 -11.96 -47.28
N GLY A 531 -6.52 -13.12 -47.82
CA GLY A 531 -7.12 -13.70 -49.04
C GLY A 531 -8.21 -14.75 -48.81
N SER A 532 -8.56 -15.10 -47.56
CA SER A 532 -9.53 -16.17 -47.23
C SER A 532 -10.86 -15.66 -46.68
N GLY A 533 -11.28 -14.45 -47.05
CA GLY A 533 -12.66 -13.99 -46.90
C GLY A 533 -13.42 -14.33 -48.18
N ASP A 534 -14.39 -15.23 -48.09
CA ASP A 534 -15.31 -15.72 -49.14
C ASP A 534 -14.89 -17.02 -49.87
N GLN A 535 -15.03 -18.17 -49.18
CA GLN A 535 -15.77 -19.35 -49.67
C GLN A 535 -15.79 -20.49 -48.63
N GLU A 536 -16.90 -21.23 -48.63
CA GLU A 536 -17.26 -22.32 -47.72
C GLU A 536 -16.21 -23.44 -47.61
N MET A 537 -16.12 -24.01 -46.41
CA MET A 537 -15.34 -25.21 -46.10
C MET A 537 -15.92 -26.44 -46.81
N VAL A 538 -15.27 -26.89 -47.88
CA VAL A 538 -15.27 -28.30 -48.28
C VAL A 538 -13.88 -28.66 -48.83
N ASP A 539 -13.27 -29.69 -48.24
CA ASP A 539 -12.09 -30.43 -48.71
C ASP A 539 -10.74 -29.69 -48.82
N ALA A 540 -10.07 -29.51 -47.67
CA ALA A 540 -8.63 -29.22 -47.58
C ALA A 540 -7.85 -30.41 -46.99
N ALA A 541 -8.15 -31.62 -47.45
CA ALA A 541 -7.26 -32.77 -47.36
C ALA A 541 -6.67 -33.02 -48.76
N ALA A 542 -5.34 -33.09 -48.85
CA ALA A 542 -4.54 -33.30 -50.06
C ALA A 542 -4.35 -32.09 -51.00
N ILE A 543 -3.49 -31.15 -50.59
CA ILE A 543 -2.59 -30.47 -51.52
C ILE A 543 -1.17 -30.90 -51.15
N THR A 544 -0.66 -31.87 -51.91
CA THR A 544 0.76 -32.18 -52.01
C THR A 544 1.53 -30.91 -52.39
N PRO A 545 2.64 -30.57 -51.70
CA PRO A 545 3.43 -29.41 -52.09
C PRO A 545 4.02 -29.68 -53.48
N SER A 546 3.51 -28.97 -54.48
CA SER A 546 4.09 -28.97 -55.83
C SER A 546 5.52 -28.46 -55.74
N GLU A 547 6.41 -29.24 -56.33
CA GLU A 547 7.85 -29.07 -56.40
C GLU A 547 8.26 -27.65 -56.80
N GLY A 548 8.85 -26.97 -55.81
CA GLY A 548 9.52 -25.69 -55.93
C GLY A 548 10.44 -25.57 -54.73
N GLU A 549 11.48 -26.40 -54.69
CA GLU A 549 12.51 -26.40 -53.65
C GLU A 549 13.30 -25.06 -53.63
N GLU A 550 12.75 -24.01 -53.03
CA GLU A 550 13.61 -23.00 -52.41
C GLU A 550 14.12 -23.56 -51.09
N LYS A 551 15.15 -24.42 -51.20
CA LYS A 551 15.87 -24.97 -50.04
C LYS A 551 16.32 -23.83 -49.13
N LYS A 552 15.87 -23.86 -47.87
CA LYS A 552 16.35 -23.00 -46.77
C LYS A 552 17.84 -22.72 -46.93
N VAL A 553 18.23 -21.46 -47.11
CA VAL A 553 19.64 -21.10 -47.39
C VAL A 553 20.57 -21.56 -46.27
N LEU A 554 20.08 -21.57 -45.03
CA LEU A 554 20.80 -22.04 -43.84
C LEU A 554 20.86 -23.57 -43.70
N GLY A 555 20.07 -24.33 -44.47
CA GLY A 555 20.01 -25.80 -44.42
C GLY A 555 20.26 -26.48 -45.77
N GLY A 556 20.50 -25.72 -46.84
CA GLY A 556 20.78 -26.25 -48.17
C GLY A 556 22.23 -26.72 -48.29
N GLY A 557 22.43 -27.95 -48.75
CA GLY A 557 23.77 -28.56 -48.88
C GLY A 557 24.75 -27.80 -49.79
N ARG A 558 24.27 -26.85 -50.62
CA ARG A 558 25.11 -26.00 -51.49
C ARG A 558 25.72 -24.79 -50.77
N PHE A 559 25.12 -24.33 -49.66
CA PHE A 559 25.55 -23.13 -48.92
C PHE A 559 26.05 -23.45 -47.50
N ALA A 560 26.04 -24.72 -47.10
CA ALA A 560 26.64 -25.18 -45.85
C ALA A 560 28.13 -24.80 -45.75
N GLN A 561 28.88 -24.88 -46.87
CA GLN A 561 30.30 -24.50 -46.95
C GLN A 561 30.54 -23.03 -46.56
N LEU A 562 29.61 -22.10 -46.86
CA LEU A 562 29.73 -20.67 -46.54
C LEU A 562 29.71 -20.37 -45.02
N PHE A 563 29.28 -21.35 -44.23
CA PHE A 563 29.07 -21.26 -42.79
C PHE A 563 30.00 -22.18 -41.99
N GLU A 564 30.77 -23.04 -42.67
CA GLU A 564 31.73 -23.99 -42.09
C GLU A 564 33.20 -23.65 -42.42
N ASP A 565 33.47 -23.18 -43.66
CA ASP A 565 34.82 -22.90 -44.15
C ASP A 565 35.31 -21.49 -43.76
N GLN A 566 36.57 -21.39 -43.33
CA GLN A 566 37.17 -20.12 -42.88
C GLN A 566 37.49 -19.16 -44.02
N ASP A 567 37.73 -19.66 -45.23
CA ASP A 567 38.06 -18.83 -46.40
C ASP A 567 36.88 -17.94 -46.83
N PHE A 568 35.65 -18.30 -46.45
CA PHE A 568 34.45 -17.50 -46.70
C PHE A 568 34.12 -16.55 -45.54
N ALA A 569 35.01 -16.39 -44.54
CA ALA A 569 34.82 -15.45 -43.45
C ALA A 569 34.73 -14.01 -43.96
N VAL A 570 33.63 -13.32 -43.65
CA VAL A 570 33.42 -11.93 -44.06
C VAL A 570 34.25 -11.01 -43.16
N ASP A 571 35.30 -10.43 -43.71
CA ASP A 571 36.11 -9.43 -43.02
C ASP A 571 35.47 -8.04 -43.12
N GLU A 572 34.79 -7.62 -42.05
CA GLU A 572 34.16 -6.31 -41.92
C GLU A 572 35.17 -5.14 -41.89
N THR A 573 36.47 -5.42 -41.76
CA THR A 573 37.54 -4.39 -41.78
C THR A 573 38.09 -4.10 -43.18
N SER A 574 37.79 -4.95 -44.16
CA SER A 574 38.22 -4.76 -45.54
C SER A 574 37.61 -3.51 -46.19
N ARG A 575 38.40 -2.80 -47.00
CA ARG A 575 37.97 -1.56 -47.69
C ARG A 575 36.81 -1.81 -48.66
N GLU A 576 36.82 -2.94 -49.34
CA GLU A 576 35.80 -3.32 -50.32
C GLU A 576 34.44 -3.54 -49.64
N PHE A 577 34.43 -4.19 -48.47
CA PHE A 577 33.20 -4.40 -47.70
C PHE A 577 32.60 -3.08 -47.18
N GLN A 578 33.43 -2.13 -46.74
CA GLN A 578 32.98 -0.81 -46.26
C GLN A 578 32.45 0.07 -47.38
N LEU A 579 33.01 -0.02 -48.59
CA LEU A 579 32.52 0.70 -49.77
C LEU A 579 31.14 0.18 -50.21
N LEU A 580 30.93 -1.15 -50.19
CA LEU A 580 29.66 -1.77 -50.55
C LEU A 580 28.59 -1.58 -49.46
N ASN A 581 28.98 -1.54 -48.17
CA ASN A 581 28.07 -1.42 -47.03
C ASN A 581 28.41 -0.20 -46.16
N PRO A 582 28.16 1.05 -46.64
CA PRO A 582 28.55 2.28 -45.95
C PRO A 582 27.85 2.49 -44.59
N SER A 583 26.80 1.73 -44.29
CA SER A 583 26.06 1.77 -43.02
C SER A 583 26.59 0.78 -41.96
N THR A 584 27.54 -0.10 -42.33
CA THR A 584 28.13 -1.07 -41.39
C THR A 584 29.36 -0.47 -40.71
N VAL A 585 29.36 -0.42 -39.37
CA VAL A 585 30.49 0.10 -38.58
C VAL A 585 31.39 -1.08 -38.15
N PRO A 586 32.67 -1.15 -38.57
CA PRO A 586 33.59 -2.23 -38.20
C PRO A 586 33.92 -2.23 -36.71
N GLN A 587 34.05 -3.42 -36.11
CA GLN A 587 34.23 -3.61 -34.66
C GLN A 587 35.69 -3.49 -34.16
N ALA A 588 36.66 -3.16 -35.03
CA ALA A 588 38.09 -3.23 -34.74
C ALA A 588 38.72 -2.02 -34.01
N ALA A 589 37.93 -1.06 -33.52
CA ALA A 589 38.42 -0.01 -32.61
C ALA A 589 37.99 -0.32 -31.16
N ALA A 590 38.85 -1.08 -30.46
CA ALA A 590 38.98 -1.35 -29.02
C ALA A 590 37.76 -1.25 -28.05
N PRO A 591 37.56 -2.23 -27.15
CA PRO A 591 36.38 -2.37 -26.29
C PRO A 591 36.49 -1.56 -24.98
N SER A 592 36.48 -0.24 -25.05
CA SER A 592 36.46 0.60 -23.84
C SER A 592 35.79 1.96 -24.05
N ALA A 593 34.47 1.98 -24.25
CA ALA A 593 33.57 3.08 -23.88
C ALA A 593 32.12 2.74 -24.30
N PRO A 594 31.09 2.91 -23.45
CA PRO A 594 29.71 2.88 -23.91
C PRO A 594 29.42 4.13 -24.75
N ARG A 595 29.13 3.94 -26.05
CA ARG A 595 28.71 5.00 -26.98
C ARG A 595 27.37 5.59 -26.55
N LYS A 596 27.26 6.92 -26.58
CA LYS A 596 25.99 7.66 -26.49
C LYS A 596 25.18 7.39 -27.76
N GLU A 597 24.00 6.80 -27.63
CA GLU A 597 23.05 6.67 -28.73
C GLU A 597 22.61 8.07 -29.18
N ARG A 598 22.70 8.30 -30.49
CA ARG A 598 22.26 9.52 -31.17
C ARG A 598 20.77 9.34 -31.47
N GLY A 599 19.92 10.22 -30.97
CA GLY A 599 18.46 10.12 -31.13
C GLY A 599 18.05 10.09 -32.60
N LEU A 600 17.09 9.21 -32.92
CA LEU A 600 16.49 9.07 -34.24
C LEU A 600 15.72 10.35 -34.62
N THR A 601 15.74 10.71 -35.90
CA THR A 601 15.05 11.89 -36.42
C THR A 601 13.57 11.59 -36.68
N ALA A 602 12.69 12.57 -36.41
CA ALA A 602 11.22 12.45 -36.43
C ALA A 602 10.60 11.71 -37.63
N VAL A 603 11.22 11.76 -38.81
CA VAL A 603 10.76 11.10 -40.03
C VAL A 603 10.81 9.57 -39.94
N GLU A 604 11.73 8.99 -39.16
CA GLU A 604 11.80 7.53 -38.96
C GLU A 604 10.77 7.03 -37.92
N GLN A 605 10.17 7.94 -37.15
CA GLN A 605 9.17 7.64 -36.14
C GLN A 605 7.75 7.61 -36.74
N GLU A 606 7.46 8.49 -37.70
CA GLU A 606 6.18 8.54 -38.41
C GLU A 606 5.94 7.30 -39.29
N ALA A 607 6.97 6.76 -39.95
CA ALA A 607 6.84 5.58 -40.81
C ALA A 607 6.51 4.27 -40.07
N ILE A 608 6.53 4.27 -38.73
CA ILE A 608 6.16 3.13 -37.89
C ILE A 608 4.69 3.22 -37.44
N ASP A 609 4.08 4.40 -37.46
CA ASP A 609 2.70 4.62 -37.02
C ASP A 609 1.66 4.50 -38.16
N ASP A 610 2.06 4.45 -39.43
CA ASP A 610 1.17 4.27 -40.60
C ASP A 610 0.80 2.80 -40.92
N VAL A 611 0.33 2.03 -39.93
CA VAL A 611 -0.35 0.74 -40.19
C VAL A 611 -1.83 0.86 -39.79
N PRO A 612 -2.79 0.86 -40.75
CA PRO A 612 -4.21 0.99 -40.42
C PRO A 612 -4.77 -0.33 -39.89
N GLY A 613 -5.34 -0.31 -38.69
CA GLY A 613 -6.20 -1.36 -38.12
C GLY A 613 -7.66 -0.95 -38.18
N SER A 614 -8.51 -1.83 -38.69
CA SER A 614 -9.96 -1.66 -38.88
C SER A 614 -10.73 -1.54 -37.55
N SER A 615 -11.86 -0.83 -37.62
CA SER A 615 -12.68 -0.18 -36.57
C SER A 615 -13.61 -1.09 -35.73
N SER A 616 -13.84 -0.71 -34.46
CA SER A 616 -15.19 -0.45 -33.90
C SER A 616 -15.11 0.47 -32.65
N ASP A 617 -15.95 1.50 -32.63
CA ASP A 617 -15.95 2.72 -31.79
C ASP A 617 -16.19 2.58 -30.27
N SER A 618 -15.54 3.43 -29.45
CA SER A 618 -16.18 4.53 -28.68
C SER A 618 -15.18 5.30 -27.79
N ASP A 619 -15.04 6.59 -28.10
CA ASP A 619 -14.68 7.76 -27.28
C ASP A 619 -13.36 7.87 -26.46
N SER A 620 -12.48 8.68 -27.06
CA SER A 620 -11.96 9.96 -26.53
C SER A 620 -10.66 9.99 -25.69
N ASP A 621 -9.72 10.72 -26.30
CA ASP A 621 -8.49 11.37 -25.83
C ASP A 621 -7.24 10.52 -25.51
N SER A 622 -6.47 10.38 -26.59
CA SER A 622 -5.08 9.97 -26.69
C SER A 622 -4.10 11.04 -26.19
N GLU A 623 -3.07 10.62 -25.46
CA GLU A 623 -1.68 11.06 -25.67
C GLU A 623 -0.76 9.92 -25.23
N ALA A 624 -0.19 9.23 -26.21
CA ALA A 624 0.71 8.10 -26.05
C ALA A 624 2.15 8.55 -26.29
N GLU A 625 3.09 8.20 -25.42
CA GLU A 625 4.47 8.01 -25.85
C GLU A 625 5.11 6.75 -25.25
N LYS A 626 5.89 6.13 -26.14
CA LYS A 626 6.46 4.78 -26.18
C LYS A 626 7.64 4.57 -25.20
N PRO A 627 8.09 3.31 -24.99
CA PRO A 627 8.88 2.87 -23.84
C PRO A 627 10.38 2.76 -24.12
N ALA A 628 11.22 2.87 -23.08
CA ALA A 628 12.55 2.25 -23.11
C ALA A 628 13.13 1.91 -21.72
N LYS A 629 13.36 0.61 -21.55
CA LYS A 629 14.59 -0.06 -21.10
C LYS A 629 15.09 0.14 -19.66
N THR A 630 15.19 -1.03 -19.05
CA THR A 630 15.86 -1.45 -17.82
C THR A 630 17.32 -1.01 -17.71
N ALA A 631 17.71 -0.53 -16.53
CA ALA A 631 19.10 -0.50 -16.09
C ALA A 631 19.21 -1.28 -14.77
N ALA A 632 19.97 -2.36 -14.86
CA ALA A 632 20.35 -3.23 -13.76
C ALA A 632 21.31 -2.53 -12.78
N SER A 633 21.24 -3.01 -11.55
CA SER A 633 22.11 -2.78 -10.41
C SER A 633 23.59 -2.57 -10.73
N LYS A 634 24.17 -1.47 -10.22
CA LYS A 634 25.54 -1.47 -9.71
C LYS A 634 25.62 -0.62 -8.45
N LYS A 635 25.66 -1.33 -7.31
CA LYS A 635 26.32 -0.86 -6.09
C LYS A 635 27.77 -0.51 -6.47
N ILE A 636 28.22 0.70 -6.16
CA ILE A 636 29.64 1.03 -6.15
C ILE A 636 29.99 1.24 -4.69
N SER A 637 30.74 0.28 -4.16
CA SER A 637 31.42 0.32 -2.89
C SER A 637 32.44 1.46 -2.87
N SER A 638 32.42 2.19 -1.77
CA SER A 638 33.41 3.19 -1.38
C SER A 638 34.77 2.54 -1.12
N ALA A 639 35.71 2.69 -2.06
CA ALA A 639 37.14 2.74 -1.81
C ALA A 639 37.84 2.83 -3.18
N ASP A 640 38.25 4.03 -3.56
CA ASP A 640 39.59 4.28 -4.13
C ASP A 640 39.69 5.73 -4.61
N TYR A 641 39.99 6.59 -3.64
CA TYR A 641 40.50 7.93 -3.87
C TYR A 641 41.99 7.83 -4.19
N LYS A 642 42.41 8.13 -5.42
CA LYS A 642 43.74 8.70 -5.70
C LYS A 642 43.80 9.47 -7.03
N ARG A 643 43.49 10.76 -6.89
CA ARG A 643 44.29 11.92 -7.34
C ARG A 643 44.86 11.91 -8.77
N THR A 644 44.15 12.57 -9.68
CA THR A 644 44.80 13.33 -10.78
C THR A 644 44.39 14.80 -10.70
N LYS A 645 45.41 15.65 -10.50
CA LYS A 645 45.36 17.12 -10.40
C LYS A 645 44.86 17.72 -11.72
N ARG A 646 43.76 18.49 -11.70
CA ARG A 646 43.52 19.59 -12.65
C ARG A 646 42.90 20.80 -11.93
N PRO A 647 43.39 22.02 -12.20
CA PRO A 647 43.02 23.25 -11.47
C PRO A 647 41.60 23.74 -11.84
N PRO A 648 40.94 24.51 -10.95
CA PRO A 648 39.60 25.04 -11.21
C PRO A 648 39.61 26.07 -12.35
N PRO A 649 38.57 26.11 -13.21
CA PRO A 649 38.54 26.99 -14.37
C PRO A 649 38.50 28.47 -13.95
N ARG A 650 39.55 29.21 -14.30
CA ARG A 650 39.61 30.68 -14.28
C ARG A 650 38.96 31.23 -15.54
N MET A 651 38.06 32.19 -15.35
CA MET A 651 37.50 33.02 -16.41
C MET A 651 38.63 33.82 -17.08
N GLN A 652 38.90 33.53 -18.35
CA GLN A 652 39.80 34.33 -19.18
C GLN A 652 38.98 35.17 -20.16
N VAL A 653 39.14 36.48 -20.01
CA VAL A 653 38.66 37.51 -20.91
C VAL A 653 39.69 37.66 -22.02
N SER A 654 39.29 37.42 -23.27
CA SER A 654 40.10 37.75 -24.44
C SER A 654 39.67 39.10 -24.97
N SER A 655 40.48 40.10 -24.67
CA SER A 655 40.51 41.40 -25.31
C SER A 655 40.98 41.27 -26.76
N SER A 656 40.20 41.78 -27.71
CA SER A 656 40.77 42.35 -28.94
C SER A 656 39.93 43.53 -29.40
N ASN A 657 40.60 44.68 -29.46
CA ASN A 657 40.12 45.99 -29.85
C ASN A 657 39.21 45.97 -31.09
N GLN A 658 37.97 46.42 -30.91
CA GLN A 658 37.35 47.35 -31.85
C GLN A 658 36.28 48.15 -31.13
N THR A 659 36.52 49.45 -31.07
CA THR A 659 35.65 50.48 -30.54
C THR A 659 34.38 50.57 -31.38
N HIS A 660 33.20 50.36 -30.78
CA HIS A 660 32.02 51.20 -31.06
C HIS A 660 30.98 51.01 -29.95
N SER A 661 30.65 52.12 -29.29
CA SER A 661 29.56 52.22 -28.32
C SER A 661 28.23 51.90 -28.98
N THR A 662 27.34 51.12 -28.35
CA THR A 662 25.91 51.44 -28.34
C THR A 662 25.18 50.80 -27.17
N ARG A 663 24.33 51.63 -26.59
CA ARG A 663 23.41 51.44 -25.46
C ARG A 663 22.44 50.27 -25.67
N ASP A 664 22.03 49.67 -24.56
CA ASP A 664 20.92 48.73 -24.43
C ASP A 664 19.67 49.24 -25.17
N ARG A 665 19.16 48.41 -26.11
CA ARG A 665 17.84 48.59 -26.73
C ARG A 665 16.91 47.47 -26.26
N SER A 666 15.69 47.86 -25.92
CA SER A 666 14.67 46.99 -25.35
C SER A 666 14.14 45.94 -26.34
N PHE A 667 13.64 44.85 -25.77
CA PHE A 667 13.26 43.58 -26.40
C PHE A 667 12.30 43.70 -27.61
N GLY A 668 11.48 44.76 -27.68
CA GLY A 668 10.57 45.00 -28.81
C GLY A 668 11.27 45.32 -30.14
N SER A 669 12.49 45.86 -30.12
CA SER A 669 13.25 46.19 -31.34
C SER A 669 13.94 44.98 -31.98
N ARG A 670 14.06 43.85 -31.26
CA ARG A 670 14.70 42.62 -31.73
C ARG A 670 13.72 41.69 -32.46
N ALA A 671 12.42 41.85 -32.23
CA ALA A 671 11.35 41.05 -32.83
C ALA A 671 10.93 41.52 -34.25
N GLN A 672 11.34 42.73 -34.68
CA GLN A 672 10.99 43.24 -36.03
C GLN A 672 12.00 42.87 -37.14
N ASN A 673 13.14 42.26 -36.80
CA ASN A 673 14.21 41.93 -37.76
C ASN A 673 14.28 40.45 -38.20
N MET A 674 13.30 39.63 -37.85
CA MET A 674 13.15 38.28 -38.41
C MET A 674 12.15 38.32 -39.57
N LYS A 675 12.58 38.79 -40.75
CA LYS A 675 11.86 38.57 -42.01
C LYS A 675 12.54 37.45 -42.80
N SER A 676 11.74 36.44 -43.13
CA SER A 676 12.06 35.24 -43.91
C SER A 676 12.64 35.56 -45.28
N LYS A 677 13.84 35.04 -45.57
CA LYS A 677 14.45 35.08 -46.90
C LYS A 677 14.16 33.75 -47.61
N GLN A 678 13.23 33.76 -48.56
CA GLN A 678 13.04 32.70 -49.56
C GLN A 678 13.85 33.03 -50.82
N LYS A 679 14.39 31.99 -51.48
CA LYS A 679 14.59 31.82 -52.95
C LYS A 679 15.52 30.61 -53.22
N PRO A 680 15.50 29.97 -54.41
CA PRO A 680 14.37 29.66 -55.30
C PRO A 680 14.35 28.18 -55.77
N ALA A 681 13.18 27.71 -56.20
CA ALA A 681 12.97 26.37 -56.75
C ALA A 681 13.44 26.25 -58.22
N ARG A 682 13.96 25.07 -58.60
CA ARG A 682 14.25 24.67 -59.98
C ARG A 682 13.32 23.51 -60.37
N ARG A 683 12.54 23.70 -61.44
CA ARG A 683 11.56 22.77 -62.01
C ARG A 683 12.23 21.81 -63.01
N VAL A 684 11.92 20.51 -62.93
CA VAL A 684 11.68 19.50 -64.01
C VAL A 684 11.17 18.24 -63.25
N GLY A 685 10.09 17.51 -63.52
CA GLY A 685 9.05 17.51 -64.56
C GLY A 685 8.65 16.05 -64.87
N VAL A 686 7.60 15.50 -64.24
CA VAL A 686 6.78 14.33 -64.66
C VAL A 686 5.44 14.39 -63.88
N VAL A 687 4.37 14.99 -64.41
CA VAL A 687 3.14 14.38 -65.01
C VAL A 687 2.34 13.46 -64.06
N GLY A 688 1.16 13.93 -63.60
CA GLY A 688 0.06 13.07 -63.12
C GLY A 688 -0.63 13.47 -61.81
N GLU A 689 -1.61 14.37 -61.90
CA GLU A 689 -2.88 14.43 -61.13
C GLU A 689 -2.94 14.95 -59.65
N GLN A 690 -3.59 16.12 -59.55
CA GLN A 690 -4.47 16.71 -58.52
C GLN A 690 -3.95 16.99 -57.08
N GLU A 691 -3.45 18.22 -56.88
CA GLU A 691 -3.31 18.86 -55.57
C GLU A 691 -4.65 19.49 -55.12
N MET A 692 -5.16 19.10 -53.94
CA MET A 692 -6.18 19.84 -53.19
C MET A 692 -5.51 20.48 -51.96
N SER A 693 -5.36 21.80 -51.96
CA SER A 693 -4.90 22.57 -50.79
C SER A 693 -6.10 23.15 -50.04
N PHE A 694 -6.28 22.75 -48.77
CA PHE A 694 -7.30 23.32 -47.89
C PHE A 694 -6.65 24.38 -46.99
N ASN A 695 -6.84 25.66 -47.35
CA ASN A 695 -6.52 26.78 -46.47
C ASN A 695 -7.76 27.09 -45.59
N PRO A 696 -7.72 26.90 -44.26
CA PRO A 696 -8.86 27.24 -43.42
C PRO A 696 -9.10 28.76 -43.37
N ALA A 697 -10.31 29.15 -43.78
CA ALA A 697 -10.79 30.53 -43.84
C ALA A 697 -11.10 31.09 -42.44
N GLY A 698 -10.50 32.22 -42.09
CA GLY A 698 -10.90 33.03 -40.93
C GLY A 698 -12.14 33.86 -41.25
N LYS A 699 -13.20 33.73 -40.43
CA LYS A 699 -14.41 34.55 -40.55
C LYS A 699 -14.23 35.97 -39.98
N PRO A 700 -14.98 36.96 -40.52
CA PRO A 700 -14.58 38.37 -40.50
C PRO A 700 -15.09 39.18 -39.29
N LYS A 701 -14.33 40.25 -38.98
CA LYS A 701 -14.68 41.31 -38.03
C LYS A 701 -15.89 42.12 -38.52
N ARG A 702 -16.90 42.30 -37.66
CA ARG A 702 -18.02 43.22 -37.87
C ARG A 702 -17.62 44.66 -37.57
N ALA A 703 -18.08 45.56 -38.44
CA ALA A 703 -17.90 46.99 -38.41
C ALA A 703 -18.73 47.69 -37.31
N ALA A 704 -18.24 48.86 -36.89
CA ALA A 704 -18.89 49.80 -35.99
C ALA A 704 -20.11 50.49 -36.62
N PRO A 705 -21.04 51.01 -35.80
CA PRO A 705 -21.90 52.12 -36.20
C PRO A 705 -21.70 53.38 -35.35
N GLU A 706 -22.22 54.46 -35.90
CA GLU A 706 -21.96 55.88 -35.65
C GLU A 706 -22.60 56.51 -34.40
N VAL A 707 -22.13 57.74 -34.16
CA VAL A 707 -22.45 58.72 -33.10
C VAL A 707 -23.89 59.25 -33.18
N ARG A 708 -24.54 59.43 -32.03
CA ARG A 708 -25.57 60.48 -31.80
C ARG A 708 -25.41 61.12 -30.41
N TYR A 709 -25.39 62.45 -30.39
CA TYR A 709 -25.42 63.34 -29.22
C TYR A 709 -26.83 63.40 -28.61
N ASP A 710 -26.97 63.55 -27.28
CA ASP A 710 -27.18 64.83 -26.58
C ASP A 710 -27.87 64.64 -25.18
N LYS A 711 -27.38 65.39 -24.16
CA LYS A 711 -28.03 65.87 -22.91
C LYS A 711 -28.51 64.83 -21.85
N THR A 712 -28.38 64.98 -20.53
CA THR A 712 -28.17 66.11 -19.58
C THR A 712 -27.93 65.54 -18.17
N ASP A 713 -27.18 66.29 -17.33
CA ASP A 713 -27.32 66.45 -15.87
C ASP A 713 -27.11 65.23 -14.93
N THR A 714 -26.41 65.26 -13.79
CA THR A 714 -25.89 66.33 -12.90
C THR A 714 -24.95 65.72 -11.84
N SER A 715 -24.17 66.59 -11.18
CA SER A 715 -23.56 66.46 -9.83
C SER A 715 -22.07 66.05 -9.68
N PHE A 716 -21.22 67.05 -9.90
CA PHE A 716 -20.29 67.67 -8.93
C PHE A 716 -19.27 66.86 -8.07
N ARG A 717 -17.99 67.19 -8.37
CA ARG A 717 -16.86 67.60 -7.49
C ARG A 717 -16.12 66.58 -6.60
N SER A 718 -14.85 66.33 -6.94
CA SER A 718 -13.60 66.98 -6.45
C SER A 718 -12.43 65.99 -6.59
N LYS A 719 -11.36 66.28 -7.35
CA LYS A 719 -10.10 66.94 -6.90
C LYS A 719 -9.68 66.49 -5.49
N GLU A 720 -8.46 66.10 -5.15
CA GLU A 720 -7.16 66.03 -5.81
C GLU A 720 -6.20 65.46 -4.73
N ARG A 721 -5.11 64.82 -5.18
CA ARG A 721 -3.77 64.78 -4.54
C ARG A 721 -3.23 63.45 -4.01
N ARG A 722 -1.97 63.32 -4.41
CA ARG A 722 -0.97 62.28 -4.22
C ARG A 722 -0.21 62.45 -2.90
N SER A 723 0.49 61.37 -2.55
CA SER A 723 1.80 61.29 -1.87
C SER A 723 1.94 61.87 -0.46
N ALA A 724 2.38 61.05 0.50
CA ALA A 724 3.80 60.81 0.76
C ALA A 724 3.97 59.99 2.05
N SER A 725 5.10 59.30 2.11
CA SER A 725 5.77 58.74 3.29
C SER A 725 5.76 59.65 4.53
N ASN A 726 5.54 59.10 5.72
CA ASN A 726 6.58 59.00 6.75
C ASN A 726 6.06 58.40 8.07
N ASN A 727 6.73 57.31 8.44
CA ASN A 727 7.30 57.03 9.75
C ASN A 727 7.21 58.17 10.79
N THR A 728 6.63 57.92 11.97
CA THR A 728 6.96 58.64 13.20
C THR A 728 6.68 57.77 14.43
N PHE A 729 7.73 57.58 15.22
CA PHE A 729 7.75 57.01 16.56
C PHE A 729 7.59 58.14 17.59
N ARG A 730 7.17 57.74 18.80
CA ARG A 730 7.21 58.43 20.11
C ARG A 730 5.98 59.25 20.53
N LYS A 731 5.30 58.69 21.53
CA LYS A 731 4.57 59.39 22.58
C LYS A 731 5.58 59.91 23.63
N MET A 732 5.52 61.20 23.92
CA MET A 732 5.31 61.70 25.28
C MET A 732 3.90 62.28 25.29
#